data_AF-A0A7X7MIS5-F1
#
_entry.id   AF-A0A7X7MIS5-F1
#
_cell.length_a   1.000
_cell.length_b   1.000
_cell.length_c   1.000
_cell.angle_alpha   90.00
_cell.angle_beta   90.00
_cell.angle_gamma   90.00
#
_symmetry.space_group_name_H-M   'P 1'
#
loop_
_entity.id
_entity.type
_entity.pdbx_description
1 polymer ?
#
loop_
_entity_poly.entity_id
_entity_poly.type
_entity_poly.pdbx_seq_one_letter_code
_entity_poly.pdbx_strand_id
1 'polypeptide(L)'
;MSSLIKKSLLITALAALPLAASENLLLNPAFAFHSFINHRDGKANSWSAQTVAFWQHENYGDITVTRESHLASGERPDYSVQNIVSIAPGKRFSQFIPFAEAGLAHNQVVSLWSGGWQSAPGALQASLKLMKIDSEDGTWKPADFGASDQREFPRHSRGELVVAKTASASADSAGMLELRIEDFLLEGRYHSDGKSYSEDCNSIGLVVEFTNLSPDARVNVWAPCLSQGPSASAFLPARRQMPSAYRHIPRTLQKLWKGEPIHILLMGSSIDRGSANPPMYCYDEDPASPTFKQPKLPDRQFDPALVNRPDLAGYVGWWQHYYSYAGRLRLELMRRFNLPVEKICLNFMACDGSCIGESHSGLEAYCSLSLPPSPGVNGYADGGDWQKLHPELFSRSSGPGPDLVIYGSGANEKTDTPDEGAVFEGAIRWIQSHYPQAEFLFCLFQNYGGYTPSPGDLQAIALRYQIPFMDYGKLGDDTVRWCSRQALVPSDGHPQAASHFLWFHALRQAFECWDPIQPGQVQLQLPERMHVNTLNWEGEMITYQSPHERIKGNKFLLDDCAFNLWAGAKRDTVPEGYVNGGRFGGMRKNSSSVWNHRNSAARWGRGQLGDRQLVEIGGEEIQIGAVDMKQIPNRRYFGIENQQWQCSSTISDFASEFGAPYGNRQAILEPGAKATLWAVGTDFSLAYVDTMDGGEMLIRIDGQEKLRLPTNQPFFTIEQQLVFLENRRGIRNLGYGLHQIEVEALDGPVALLGAYSYDSRPNRSTERQYSGLASPGETVRFSRPFKTRPLVVCQGGLAVSWQDISATQVTFSGSGSGTFSVIGE
;
A
#
# COMPACT_ATOMS: atom_id res chain seq x y z
N MET A 1 -81.68 1.52 -14.62
CA MET A 1 -81.91 0.14 -15.13
C MET A 1 -80.61 -0.60 -14.91
N SER A 2 -80.46 -1.33 -13.80
CA SER A 2 -80.71 -2.79 -13.68
C SER A 2 -79.78 -3.58 -14.61
N SER A 3 -79.10 -4.67 -14.25
CA SER A 3 -79.15 -5.53 -13.07
C SER A 3 -78.06 -6.60 -13.21
N LEU A 4 -77.37 -6.89 -12.10
CA LEU A 4 -77.04 -8.21 -11.56
C LEU A 4 -76.22 -9.28 -12.36
N ILE A 5 -75.56 -10.11 -11.53
CA ILE A 5 -75.04 -11.48 -11.74
C ILE A 5 -73.58 -11.52 -12.24
N LYS A 6 -72.56 -12.08 -11.58
CA LYS A 6 -72.43 -13.09 -10.50
C LYS A 6 -71.07 -12.96 -9.81
N LYS A 7 -71.05 -13.22 -8.51
CA LYS A 7 -69.87 -13.50 -7.68
C LYS A 7 -69.03 -14.64 -8.29
N SER A 8 -67.77 -14.37 -8.59
CA SER A 8 -66.75 -15.41 -8.74
C SER A 8 -65.71 -15.19 -7.66
N LEU A 9 -65.52 -16.22 -6.83
CA LEU A 9 -64.37 -16.38 -5.95
C LEU A 9 -63.08 -16.11 -6.75
N LEU A 10 -62.32 -15.10 -6.34
CA LEU A 10 -60.88 -15.13 -6.52
C LEU A 10 -60.28 -15.27 -5.13
N ILE A 11 -59.93 -16.52 -4.78
CA ILE A 11 -58.96 -16.82 -3.74
C ILE A 11 -57.65 -16.21 -4.24
N THR A 12 -57.32 -15.01 -3.79
CA THR A 12 -55.96 -14.51 -3.89
C THR A 12 -55.14 -15.36 -2.92
N ALA A 13 -54.50 -16.39 -3.46
CA ALA A 13 -53.34 -16.99 -2.83
C ALA A 13 -52.33 -15.86 -2.63
N LEU A 14 -52.27 -15.30 -1.42
CA LEU A 14 -51.05 -14.72 -0.91
C LEU A 14 -50.04 -15.86 -0.96
N ALA A 15 -49.25 -15.90 -2.03
CA ALA A 15 -47.98 -16.58 -1.99
C ALA A 15 -47.24 -15.94 -0.80
N ALA A 16 -47.20 -16.67 0.31
CA ALA A 16 -46.28 -16.39 1.38
C ALA A 16 -44.92 -16.21 0.71
N LEU A 17 -44.38 -15.00 0.75
CA LEU A 17 -42.96 -14.79 0.56
C LEU A 17 -42.27 -15.88 1.40
N PRO A 18 -41.35 -16.67 0.84
CA PRO A 18 -40.68 -17.69 1.63
C PRO A 18 -40.14 -16.97 2.86
N LEU A 19 -40.53 -17.43 4.06
CA LEU A 19 -39.83 -17.07 5.29
C LEU A 19 -38.36 -17.28 4.96
N ALA A 20 -37.57 -16.20 4.92
CA ALA A 20 -36.14 -16.30 4.70
C ALA A 20 -35.63 -17.34 5.72
N ALA A 21 -35.08 -18.44 5.22
CA ALA A 21 -34.54 -19.47 6.11
C ALA A 21 -33.55 -18.79 7.06
N SER A 22 -33.59 -19.12 8.35
CA SER A 22 -32.63 -18.59 9.31
C SER A 22 -31.22 -19.00 8.89
N GLU A 23 -30.31 -18.05 8.80
CA GLU A 23 -28.91 -18.28 8.41
C GLU A 23 -27.95 -17.99 9.57
N ASN A 24 -26.78 -18.64 9.57
CA ASN A 24 -25.73 -18.43 10.55
C ASN A 24 -24.96 -17.15 10.24
N LEU A 25 -24.96 -16.22 11.19
CA LEU A 25 -24.26 -14.94 11.09
C LEU A 25 -22.76 -15.05 11.38
N LEU A 26 -22.27 -16.17 11.91
CA LEU A 26 -20.84 -16.39 12.18
C LEU A 26 -20.05 -16.65 10.90
N LEU A 27 -18.80 -16.19 10.85
CA LEU A 27 -17.81 -16.71 9.90
C LEU A 27 -17.18 -17.99 10.44
N ASN A 28 -16.95 -18.94 9.54
CA ASN A 28 -16.28 -20.20 9.84
C ASN A 28 -16.86 -20.97 11.05
N PRO A 29 -18.19 -21.23 11.10
CA PRO A 29 -18.79 -22.02 12.19
C PRO A 29 -18.39 -23.50 12.16
N ALA A 30 -17.83 -23.99 11.04
CA ALA A 30 -17.28 -25.34 10.93
C ALA A 30 -15.83 -25.44 11.45
N PHE A 31 -15.27 -24.33 11.96
CA PHE A 31 -13.89 -24.23 12.43
C PHE A 31 -12.86 -24.78 11.44
N ALA A 32 -13.04 -24.50 10.15
CA ALA A 32 -12.07 -24.81 9.13
C ALA A 32 -10.71 -24.16 9.46
N PHE A 33 -9.64 -24.92 9.27
CA PHE A 33 -8.30 -24.52 9.65
C PHE A 33 -7.26 -25.09 8.71
N HIS A 34 -6.08 -24.46 8.72
CA HIS A 34 -4.88 -25.03 8.13
C HIS A 34 -3.83 -25.29 9.21
N SER A 35 -3.24 -26.49 9.20
CA SER A 35 -2.06 -26.78 10.01
C SER A 35 -0.79 -26.49 9.22
N PHE A 36 -0.11 -25.41 9.59
CA PHE A 36 1.19 -25.03 9.02
C PHE A 36 2.38 -25.76 9.67
N ILE A 37 2.16 -26.48 10.79
CA ILE A 37 3.22 -27.24 11.48
C ILE A 37 3.85 -28.30 10.56
N ASN A 38 3.10 -28.79 9.58
CA ASN A 38 3.64 -29.76 8.63
C ASN A 38 4.74 -29.17 7.77
N HIS A 39 4.53 -27.92 7.36
CA HIS A 39 5.49 -27.20 6.55
C HIS A 39 6.64 -26.67 7.40
N ARG A 40 6.37 -26.24 8.64
CA ARG A 40 7.34 -25.66 9.56
C ARG A 40 8.28 -26.69 10.19
N ASP A 41 7.72 -27.78 10.71
CA ASP A 41 8.48 -28.77 11.50
C ASP A 41 8.77 -30.06 10.72
N GLY A 42 8.22 -30.22 9.51
CA GLY A 42 8.30 -31.46 8.75
C GLY A 42 7.50 -32.62 9.37
N LYS A 43 6.55 -32.32 10.27
CA LYS A 43 5.69 -33.33 10.93
C LYS A 43 4.45 -33.63 10.09
N ALA A 44 3.94 -34.86 10.12
CA ALA A 44 2.75 -35.24 9.35
C ALA A 44 1.42 -34.95 10.11
N ASN A 45 1.25 -33.75 10.68
CA ASN A 45 0.04 -33.35 11.43
C ASN A 45 -0.88 -32.41 10.63
N SER A 46 -1.72 -32.96 9.75
CA SER A 46 -2.71 -32.18 9.00
C SER A 46 -4.10 -32.12 9.65
N TRP A 47 -4.26 -32.73 10.81
CA TRP A 47 -5.56 -32.96 11.45
C TRP A 47 -5.79 -32.11 12.70
N SER A 48 -4.81 -31.33 13.15
CA SER A 48 -4.98 -30.32 14.21
C SER A 48 -4.14 -29.06 14.00
N ALA A 49 -4.59 -27.94 14.57
CA ALA A 49 -3.87 -26.68 14.64
C ALA A 49 -4.17 -25.93 15.94
N GLN A 50 -3.37 -24.93 16.29
CA GLN A 50 -3.57 -24.11 17.50
C GLN A 50 -4.22 -22.76 17.19
N THR A 51 -4.88 -22.66 16.04
CA THR A 51 -5.53 -21.45 15.55
C THR A 51 -6.64 -21.82 14.57
N VAL A 52 -7.67 -20.98 14.47
CA VAL A 52 -8.81 -21.14 13.56
C VAL A 52 -9.01 -19.83 12.79
N ALA A 53 -9.27 -19.91 11.49
CA ALA A 53 -9.54 -18.73 10.69
C ALA A 53 -10.79 -17.99 11.19
N PHE A 54 -10.72 -16.66 11.26
CA PHE A 54 -11.74 -15.71 11.70
C PHE A 54 -12.08 -15.71 13.20
N TRP A 55 -11.47 -16.61 13.99
CA TRP A 55 -11.61 -16.68 15.44
C TRP A 55 -10.34 -16.20 16.12
N GLN A 56 -10.49 -15.35 17.14
CA GLN A 56 -9.43 -14.69 17.89
C GLN A 56 -9.16 -15.46 19.19
N HIS A 57 -7.90 -15.52 19.59
CA HIS A 57 -7.41 -16.05 20.86
C HIS A 57 -6.24 -15.18 21.35
N GLU A 58 -5.91 -15.28 22.62
CA GLU A 58 -4.93 -14.37 23.23
C GLU A 58 -3.49 -14.80 22.94
N ASN A 59 -3.22 -16.10 22.95
CA ASN A 59 -1.91 -16.68 22.68
C ASN A 59 -2.03 -17.96 21.85
N TYR A 60 -1.00 -18.21 21.04
CA TYR A 60 -0.89 -19.48 20.32
C TYR A 60 -0.90 -20.66 21.30
N GLY A 61 -1.80 -21.61 21.10
CA GLY A 61 -1.98 -22.76 22.00
C GLY A 61 -3.08 -22.59 23.05
N ASP A 62 -3.71 -21.42 23.16
CA ASP A 62 -4.88 -21.23 24.03
C ASP A 62 -6.08 -22.08 23.56
N ILE A 63 -6.10 -22.44 22.28
CA ILE A 63 -7.05 -23.37 21.68
C ILE A 63 -6.34 -24.42 20.83
N THR A 64 -6.95 -25.60 20.71
CA THR A 64 -6.58 -26.60 19.71
C THR A 64 -7.81 -26.96 18.88
N VAL A 65 -7.77 -26.73 17.57
CA VAL A 65 -8.78 -27.24 16.65
C VAL A 65 -8.34 -28.60 16.12
N THR A 66 -9.26 -29.55 16.09
CA THR A 66 -9.01 -30.94 15.70
C THR A 66 -10.13 -31.44 14.79
N ARG A 67 -9.77 -32.17 13.73
CA ARG A 67 -10.76 -32.93 12.93
C ARG A 67 -11.47 -33.93 13.84
N GLU A 68 -12.80 -33.95 13.79
CA GLU A 68 -13.62 -34.72 14.73
C GLU A 68 -13.24 -36.21 14.81
N SER A 69 -12.75 -36.80 13.72
CA SER A 69 -12.36 -38.21 13.63
C SER A 69 -11.14 -38.56 14.49
N HIS A 70 -10.40 -37.56 14.97
CA HIS A 70 -9.22 -37.73 15.82
C HIS A 70 -9.51 -37.49 17.32
N LEU A 71 -10.75 -37.16 17.68
CA LEU A 71 -11.18 -37.05 19.08
C LEU A 71 -11.77 -38.37 19.59
N ALA A 72 -11.67 -38.58 20.91
CA ALA A 72 -12.29 -39.72 21.57
C ALA A 72 -13.81 -39.71 21.34
N SER A 73 -14.42 -40.89 21.15
CA SER A 73 -15.86 -41.01 20.85
C SER A 73 -16.76 -40.37 21.89
N GLY A 74 -16.37 -40.37 23.17
CA GLY A 74 -17.12 -39.73 24.24
C GLY A 74 -16.95 -38.22 24.35
N GLU A 75 -16.14 -37.59 23.49
CA GLU A 75 -15.81 -36.16 23.51
C GLU A 75 -16.23 -35.41 22.23
N ARG A 76 -16.91 -36.11 21.31
CA ARG A 76 -17.48 -35.59 20.06
C ARG A 76 -18.96 -36.02 19.92
N PRO A 77 -19.80 -35.25 19.22
CA PRO A 77 -21.21 -35.59 19.04
C PRO A 77 -21.43 -36.85 18.20
N ASP A 78 -22.63 -37.43 18.29
CA ASP A 78 -23.06 -38.60 17.50
C ASP A 78 -23.33 -38.28 16.01
N TYR A 79 -23.23 -37.01 15.63
CA TYR A 79 -23.38 -36.51 14.26
C TYR A 79 -22.10 -35.80 13.82
N SER A 80 -21.89 -35.68 12.51
CA SER A 80 -20.68 -35.06 11.97
C SER A 80 -20.73 -33.53 12.05
N VAL A 81 -19.66 -32.93 12.58
CA VAL A 81 -19.41 -31.49 12.74
C VAL A 81 -18.09 -31.04 12.12
N GLN A 82 -17.38 -31.95 11.44
CA GLN A 82 -16.08 -31.75 10.77
C GLN A 82 -14.91 -31.47 11.73
N ASN A 83 -14.94 -30.36 12.46
CA ASN A 83 -13.88 -29.91 13.35
C ASN A 83 -14.43 -29.46 14.70
N ILE A 84 -13.63 -29.64 15.74
CA ILE A 84 -13.96 -29.34 17.13
C ILE A 84 -12.82 -28.53 17.73
N VAL A 85 -13.17 -27.49 18.50
CA VAL A 85 -12.20 -26.65 19.21
C VAL A 85 -12.15 -27.03 20.67
N SER A 86 -11.00 -27.48 21.14
CA SER A 86 -10.68 -27.60 22.55
C SER A 86 -10.12 -26.28 23.09
N ILE A 87 -10.58 -25.85 24.26
CA ILE A 87 -10.12 -24.61 24.90
C ILE A 87 -9.29 -24.96 26.13
N ALA A 88 -8.06 -24.44 26.20
CA ALA A 88 -7.19 -24.68 27.34
C ALA A 88 -7.80 -24.08 28.64
N PRO A 89 -7.48 -24.64 29.82
CA PRO A 89 -8.00 -24.15 31.08
C PRO A 89 -7.74 -22.65 31.32
N GLY A 90 -8.78 -21.92 31.77
CA GLY A 90 -8.73 -20.47 31.96
C GLY A 90 -8.63 -19.65 30.67
N LYS A 91 -8.72 -20.27 29.48
CA LYS A 91 -8.59 -19.61 28.18
C LYS A 91 -9.93 -19.42 27.50
N ARG A 92 -9.90 -18.64 26.42
CA ARG A 92 -11.07 -18.28 25.62
C ARG A 92 -10.70 -18.08 24.16
N PHE A 93 -11.71 -18.16 23.31
CA PHE A 93 -11.62 -17.71 21.93
C PHE A 93 -12.93 -17.06 21.51
N SER A 94 -12.87 -16.17 20.53
CA SER A 94 -14.03 -15.32 20.19
C SER A 94 -14.06 -14.86 18.74
N GLN A 95 -15.20 -14.34 18.31
CA GLN A 95 -15.36 -13.66 17.02
C GLN A 95 -16.07 -12.32 17.24
N PHE A 96 -15.39 -11.23 16.90
CA PHE A 96 -16.02 -9.91 16.76
C PHE A 96 -16.78 -9.82 15.43
N ILE A 97 -18.00 -9.33 15.49
CA ILE A 97 -18.95 -9.26 14.38
C ILE A 97 -19.51 -7.83 14.33
N PRO A 98 -19.03 -6.99 13.40
CA PRO A 98 -19.63 -5.68 13.17
C PRO A 98 -21.09 -5.82 12.71
N PHE A 99 -21.97 -4.95 13.18
CA PHE A 99 -23.37 -4.93 12.71
C PHE A 99 -23.46 -4.70 11.20
N ALA A 100 -22.61 -3.83 10.67
CA ALA A 100 -22.49 -3.53 9.25
C ALA A 100 -22.26 -4.78 8.39
N GLU A 101 -21.36 -5.68 8.80
CA GLU A 101 -21.04 -6.89 8.03
C GLU A 101 -22.12 -7.99 8.17
N ALA A 102 -22.79 -8.05 9.31
CA ALA A 102 -23.81 -9.07 9.59
C ALA A 102 -25.23 -8.66 9.15
N GLY A 103 -25.42 -7.42 8.66
CA GLY A 103 -26.73 -6.88 8.31
C GLY A 103 -27.65 -6.76 9.54
N LEU A 104 -27.07 -6.42 10.70
CA LEU A 104 -27.77 -6.24 11.96
C LEU A 104 -28.05 -4.76 12.23
N ALA A 105 -29.05 -4.50 13.07
CA ALA A 105 -29.50 -3.17 13.46
C ALA A 105 -29.81 -3.09 14.96
N HIS A 106 -29.83 -1.88 15.51
CA HIS A 106 -30.35 -1.63 16.85
C HIS A 106 -31.81 -2.12 16.97
N ASN A 107 -32.17 -2.56 18.17
CA ASN A 107 -33.48 -3.12 18.53
C ASN A 107 -33.86 -4.43 17.84
N GLN A 108 -32.93 -5.05 17.10
CA GLN A 108 -33.07 -6.44 16.67
C GLN A 108 -32.61 -7.38 17.79
N VAL A 109 -33.01 -8.64 17.67
CA VAL A 109 -32.63 -9.70 18.60
C VAL A 109 -31.83 -10.76 17.87
N VAL A 110 -30.88 -11.34 18.58
CA VAL A 110 -30.09 -12.49 18.11
C VAL A 110 -30.09 -13.58 19.16
N SER A 111 -29.93 -14.82 18.71
CA SER A 111 -29.81 -15.98 19.59
C SER A 111 -28.61 -16.84 19.17
N LEU A 112 -27.89 -17.37 20.16
CA LEU A 112 -26.73 -18.23 19.98
C LEU A 112 -27.06 -19.67 20.42
N TRP A 113 -26.75 -20.61 19.54
CA TRP A 113 -26.67 -22.03 19.87
C TRP A 113 -25.23 -22.52 19.70
N SER A 114 -24.77 -23.44 20.54
CA SER A 114 -23.56 -24.21 20.30
C SER A 114 -23.65 -25.59 20.94
N GLY A 115 -23.11 -26.58 20.25
CA GLY A 115 -22.79 -27.86 20.87
C GLY A 115 -21.47 -27.78 21.64
N GLY A 116 -21.35 -28.58 22.69
CA GLY A 116 -20.12 -28.67 23.46
C GLY A 116 -20.01 -29.94 24.29
N TRP A 117 -18.82 -30.14 24.84
CA TRP A 117 -18.53 -31.18 25.81
C TRP A 117 -17.65 -30.61 26.91
N GLN A 118 -17.84 -31.07 28.13
CA GLN A 118 -16.99 -30.70 29.27
C GLN A 118 -16.74 -31.87 30.21
N SER A 119 -15.53 -31.96 30.76
CA SER A 119 -15.18 -33.02 31.72
C SER A 119 -15.70 -32.76 33.14
N ALA A 120 -16.09 -31.52 33.45
CA ALA A 120 -16.63 -31.11 34.74
C ALA A 120 -17.80 -30.13 34.56
N PRO A 121 -18.82 -30.16 35.44
CA PRO A 121 -19.89 -29.16 35.48
C PRO A 121 -19.38 -27.72 35.43
N GLY A 122 -20.07 -26.86 34.68
CA GLY A 122 -19.82 -25.42 34.60
C GLY A 122 -18.50 -25.00 33.95
N ALA A 123 -17.71 -25.92 33.38
CA ALA A 123 -16.41 -25.59 32.83
C ALA A 123 -16.50 -24.79 31.52
N LEU A 124 -17.45 -25.11 30.64
CA LEU A 124 -17.65 -24.41 29.37
C LEU A 124 -18.72 -23.31 29.51
N GLN A 125 -18.40 -22.11 29.05
CA GLN A 125 -19.33 -21.00 28.94
C GLN A 125 -19.36 -20.45 27.53
N ALA A 126 -20.56 -20.26 26.98
CA ALA A 126 -20.80 -19.45 25.80
C ALA A 126 -21.29 -18.07 26.23
N SER A 127 -20.86 -17.01 25.55
CA SER A 127 -21.27 -15.64 25.85
C SER A 127 -21.55 -14.84 24.57
N LEU A 128 -22.60 -14.03 24.63
CA LEU A 128 -22.85 -12.92 23.71
C LEU A 128 -22.55 -11.61 24.42
N LYS A 129 -21.64 -10.81 23.86
CA LYS A 129 -21.27 -9.50 24.39
C LYS A 129 -21.59 -8.43 23.35
N LEU A 130 -22.44 -7.48 23.73
CA LEU A 130 -22.72 -6.29 22.93
C LEU A 130 -21.57 -5.30 23.08
N MET A 131 -20.91 -4.95 21.98
CA MET A 131 -19.76 -4.05 21.99
C MET A 131 -20.16 -2.64 21.58
N LYS A 132 -19.80 -1.66 22.41
CA LYS A 132 -20.04 -0.24 22.16
C LYS A 132 -18.75 0.58 22.17
N ILE A 133 -18.81 1.73 21.52
CA ILE A 133 -17.81 2.77 21.67
C ILE A 133 -17.99 3.42 23.05
N ASP A 134 -16.89 3.63 23.77
CA ASP A 134 -16.87 4.40 25.01
C ASP A 134 -17.46 5.81 24.78
N SER A 135 -18.31 6.26 25.71
CA SER A 135 -18.96 7.57 25.68
C SER A 135 -19.38 7.96 27.09
N GLU A 136 -18.96 9.14 27.54
CA GLU A 136 -19.24 9.71 28.85
C GLU A 136 -19.49 11.23 28.73
N ASP A 137 -20.28 11.81 29.63
CA ASP A 137 -20.54 13.25 29.61
C ASP A 137 -19.27 14.07 29.80
N GLY A 138 -19.18 15.19 29.05
CA GLY A 138 -18.13 16.19 29.22
C GLY A 138 -16.86 15.93 28.42
N THR A 139 -15.78 16.57 28.85
CA THR A 139 -14.48 16.61 28.16
C THR A 139 -13.35 16.18 29.08
N TRP A 140 -12.15 16.03 28.52
CA TRP A 140 -10.93 15.75 29.27
C TRP A 140 -9.70 16.27 28.52
N LYS A 141 -8.60 16.49 29.24
CA LYS A 141 -7.29 16.82 28.68
C LYS A 141 -6.26 15.78 29.12
N PRO A 142 -5.33 15.35 28.25
CA PRO A 142 -4.20 14.53 28.67
C PRO A 142 -3.38 15.20 29.79
N ALA A 143 -3.28 16.53 29.79
CA ALA A 143 -2.65 17.32 30.85
C ALA A 143 -3.25 17.12 32.24
N ASP A 144 -4.55 16.79 32.35
CA ASP A 144 -5.21 16.52 33.64
C ASP A 144 -4.62 15.27 34.33
N PHE A 145 -3.92 14.42 33.56
CA PHE A 145 -3.27 13.19 34.02
C PHE A 145 -1.73 13.30 33.98
N GLY A 146 -1.17 14.47 33.66
CA GLY A 146 0.27 14.71 33.64
C GLY A 146 0.96 14.51 32.29
N ALA A 147 0.23 14.36 31.19
CA ALA A 147 0.81 14.36 29.85
C ALA A 147 1.08 15.78 29.32
N SER A 148 1.97 15.90 28.33
CA SER A 148 2.32 17.19 27.72
C SER A 148 1.21 17.83 26.85
N ASP A 149 0.29 17.04 26.28
CA ASP A 149 -0.77 17.53 25.38
C ASP A 149 -1.87 18.31 26.15
N GLN A 150 -2.07 19.56 25.75
CA GLN A 150 -3.01 20.51 26.37
C GLN A 150 -4.37 20.57 25.67
N ARG A 151 -4.54 19.86 24.54
CA ARG A 151 -5.79 19.85 23.78
C ARG A 151 -6.90 19.18 24.59
N GLU A 152 -8.11 19.68 24.38
CA GLU A 152 -9.33 19.18 25.03
C GLU A 152 -10.10 18.28 24.08
N PHE A 153 -10.55 17.13 24.58
CA PHE A 153 -11.25 16.13 23.79
C PHE A 153 -12.59 15.74 24.46
N PRO A 154 -13.62 15.40 23.68
CA PRO A 154 -14.80 14.74 24.23
C PRO A 154 -14.40 13.39 24.84
N ARG A 155 -15.15 12.91 25.83
CA ARG A 155 -14.97 11.57 26.41
C ARG A 155 -15.65 10.52 25.53
N HIS A 156 -15.21 10.43 24.28
CA HIS A 156 -15.60 9.42 23.30
C HIS A 156 -14.40 8.55 22.95
N SER A 157 -14.67 7.28 22.65
CA SER A 157 -13.71 6.33 22.06
C SER A 157 -12.31 6.32 22.72
N ARG A 158 -12.26 6.43 24.06
CA ARG A 158 -11.01 6.27 24.81
C ARG A 158 -10.64 4.77 24.83
N GLY A 159 -9.52 4.41 24.21
CA GLY A 159 -9.01 3.03 24.22
C GLY A 159 -9.88 2.00 23.49
N GLU A 160 -9.98 0.79 24.03
CA GLU A 160 -10.69 -0.34 23.41
C GLU A 160 -12.23 -0.19 23.47
N LEU A 161 -12.94 -1.00 22.66
CA LEU A 161 -14.40 -1.10 22.75
C LEU A 161 -14.85 -1.61 24.12
N VAL A 162 -15.99 -1.12 24.60
CA VAL A 162 -16.56 -1.46 25.91
C VAL A 162 -17.71 -2.46 25.74
N VAL A 163 -17.83 -3.39 26.67
CA VAL A 163 -18.99 -4.30 26.73
C VAL A 163 -20.18 -3.55 27.32
N ALA A 164 -21.23 -3.35 26.54
CA ALA A 164 -22.48 -2.72 26.98
C ALA A 164 -23.37 -3.70 27.75
N LYS A 165 -23.40 -4.95 27.30
CA LYS A 165 -24.29 -6.00 27.81
C LYS A 165 -23.68 -7.36 27.53
N THR A 166 -23.84 -8.28 28.48
CA THR A 166 -23.45 -9.69 28.33
C THR A 166 -24.63 -10.59 28.64
N ALA A 167 -24.79 -11.65 27.87
CA ALA A 167 -25.55 -12.81 28.25
C ALA A 167 -24.66 -14.05 28.10
N SER A 168 -24.82 -15.01 29.00
CA SER A 168 -23.97 -16.21 29.04
C SER A 168 -24.80 -17.45 29.33
N ALA A 169 -24.33 -18.59 28.82
CA ALA A 169 -24.90 -19.90 29.10
C ALA A 169 -23.80 -20.89 29.46
N SER A 170 -24.07 -21.72 30.47
CA SER A 170 -23.24 -22.83 30.94
C SER A 170 -24.14 -24.01 31.31
N ALA A 171 -23.57 -25.20 31.43
CA ALA A 171 -24.31 -26.40 31.84
C ALA A 171 -23.73 -26.98 33.13
N ASP A 172 -24.58 -27.45 34.04
CA ASP A 172 -24.19 -28.00 35.34
C ASP A 172 -23.91 -29.52 35.29
N SER A 173 -23.90 -30.11 34.10
CA SER A 173 -23.63 -31.53 33.88
C SER A 173 -22.31 -31.73 33.12
N ALA A 174 -21.50 -32.71 33.53
CA ALA A 174 -20.39 -33.18 32.70
C ALA A 174 -20.91 -33.98 31.48
N GLY A 175 -20.07 -34.08 30.44
CA GLY A 175 -20.39 -34.78 29.21
C GLY A 175 -20.87 -33.85 28.10
N MET A 176 -21.71 -34.37 27.21
CA MET A 176 -22.31 -33.64 26.09
C MET A 176 -23.31 -32.60 26.59
N LEU A 177 -23.31 -31.43 25.97
CA LEU A 177 -24.21 -30.34 26.33
C LEU A 177 -24.54 -29.45 25.13
N GLU A 178 -25.63 -28.71 25.26
CA GLU A 178 -26.01 -27.62 24.37
C GLU A 178 -26.03 -26.31 25.15
N LEU A 179 -25.42 -25.27 24.59
CA LEU A 179 -25.46 -23.92 25.14
C LEU A 179 -26.38 -23.07 24.30
N ARG A 180 -27.33 -22.39 24.97
CA ARG A 180 -28.34 -21.56 24.33
C ARG A 180 -28.40 -20.21 25.02
N ILE A 181 -28.28 -19.15 24.23
CA ILE A 181 -28.59 -17.78 24.64
C ILE A 181 -29.71 -17.32 23.73
N GLU A 182 -30.82 -16.94 24.35
CA GLU A 182 -32.05 -16.58 23.64
C GLU A 182 -32.35 -15.10 23.78
N ASP A 183 -32.98 -14.53 22.75
CA ASP A 183 -33.57 -13.19 22.78
C ASP A 183 -32.59 -12.08 23.21
N PHE A 184 -31.36 -12.12 22.70
CA PHE A 184 -30.35 -11.13 23.03
C PHE A 184 -30.60 -9.84 22.24
N LEU A 185 -31.19 -8.85 22.91
CA LEU A 185 -31.48 -7.53 22.35
C LEU A 185 -30.19 -6.74 22.04
N LEU A 186 -30.08 -6.28 20.79
CA LEU A 186 -29.05 -5.36 20.30
C LEU A 186 -29.44 -3.92 20.62
N GLU A 187 -29.21 -3.49 21.85
CA GLU A 187 -29.52 -2.14 22.31
C GLU A 187 -28.64 -1.10 21.59
N GLY A 188 -29.20 0.06 21.28
CA GLY A 188 -28.44 1.18 20.74
C GLY A 188 -29.22 2.48 20.78
N ARG A 189 -28.51 3.56 21.10
CA ARG A 189 -29.00 4.93 21.17
C ARG A 189 -27.80 5.87 21.14
N TYR A 190 -27.86 6.94 20.37
CA TYR A 190 -26.75 7.88 20.27
C TYR A 190 -27.20 9.25 19.83
N HIS A 191 -26.40 10.26 20.16
CA HIS A 191 -26.57 11.63 19.69
C HIS A 191 -25.65 11.93 18.50
N SER A 192 -26.14 12.72 17.55
CA SER A 192 -25.41 13.11 16.33
C SER A 192 -24.92 14.57 16.35
N ASP A 193 -24.96 15.24 17.49
CA ASP A 193 -24.60 16.66 17.66
C ASP A 193 -23.10 16.89 17.89
N GLY A 194 -22.30 15.81 17.90
CA GLY A 194 -20.85 15.83 18.05
C GLY A 194 -20.35 15.88 19.50
N LYS A 195 -21.23 15.74 20.50
CA LYS A 195 -20.86 15.66 21.92
C LYS A 195 -20.87 14.21 22.42
N SER A 196 -20.24 13.99 23.58
CA SER A 196 -20.28 12.73 24.32
C SER A 196 -21.31 12.76 25.42
N TYR A 197 -22.01 11.64 25.56
CA TYR A 197 -23.09 11.46 26.51
C TYR A 197 -22.96 10.13 27.23
N SER A 198 -23.08 10.12 28.56
CA SER A 198 -23.03 8.88 29.35
C SER A 198 -24.19 7.94 29.03
N GLU A 199 -25.33 8.50 28.61
CA GLU A 199 -26.48 7.70 28.22
C GLU A 199 -26.28 6.98 26.89
N ASP A 200 -25.36 7.43 26.01
CA ASP A 200 -25.20 6.83 24.70
C ASP A 200 -24.77 5.36 24.77
N CYS A 201 -25.46 4.53 23.99
CA CYS A 201 -25.08 3.17 23.64
C CYS A 201 -24.72 3.14 22.16
N ASN A 202 -23.52 3.63 21.84
CA ASN A 202 -22.90 3.58 20.50
C ASN A 202 -22.48 2.15 20.15
N SER A 203 -23.43 1.20 20.14
CA SER A 203 -23.18 -0.21 19.83
C SER A 203 -22.95 -0.41 18.34
N ILE A 204 -21.82 -1.05 18.00
CA ILE A 204 -21.35 -1.21 16.62
C ILE A 204 -21.14 -2.67 16.22
N GLY A 205 -21.23 -3.59 17.18
CA GLY A 205 -20.99 -5.00 16.93
C GLY A 205 -21.22 -5.85 18.15
N LEU A 206 -20.96 -7.14 17.98
CA LEU A 206 -21.13 -8.16 19.00
C LEU A 206 -19.91 -9.10 19.00
N VAL A 207 -19.60 -9.64 20.17
CA VAL A 207 -18.60 -10.71 20.33
C VAL A 207 -19.32 -11.97 20.74
N VAL A 208 -19.10 -13.03 19.96
CA VAL A 208 -19.41 -14.41 20.36
C VAL A 208 -18.15 -14.99 20.98
N GLU A 209 -18.21 -15.40 22.24
CA GLU A 209 -17.07 -15.91 23.00
C GLU A 209 -17.38 -17.27 23.61
N PHE A 210 -16.40 -18.15 23.60
CA PHE A 210 -16.40 -19.39 24.36
C PHE A 210 -15.21 -19.42 25.30
N THR A 211 -15.44 -19.78 26.56
CA THR A 211 -14.45 -19.73 27.63
C THR A 211 -14.44 -21.03 28.41
N ASN A 212 -13.24 -21.53 28.72
CA ASN A 212 -13.03 -22.56 29.72
C ASN A 212 -12.82 -21.88 31.08
N LEU A 213 -13.85 -21.89 31.93
CA LEU A 213 -13.81 -21.30 33.27
C LEU A 213 -13.05 -22.16 34.28
N SER A 214 -12.80 -23.43 33.94
CA SER A 214 -12.12 -24.35 34.84
C SER A 214 -10.60 -24.17 34.76
N PRO A 215 -9.88 -24.36 35.89
CA PRO A 215 -8.41 -24.37 35.92
C PRO A 215 -7.79 -25.70 35.42
N ASP A 216 -8.58 -26.77 35.28
CA ASP A 216 -8.07 -28.12 35.01
C ASP A 216 -8.97 -28.98 34.08
N ALA A 217 -10.24 -28.64 33.91
CA ALA A 217 -11.17 -29.40 33.07
C ALA A 217 -10.91 -29.19 31.58
N ARG A 218 -11.21 -30.23 30.81
CA ARG A 218 -11.18 -30.18 29.34
C ARG A 218 -12.57 -29.78 28.83
N VAL A 219 -12.60 -28.89 27.85
CA VAL A 219 -13.83 -28.47 27.17
C VAL A 219 -13.65 -28.46 25.67
N ASN A 220 -14.71 -28.82 24.95
CA ASN A 220 -14.78 -28.84 23.49
C ASN A 220 -16.01 -28.06 23.02
N VAL A 221 -15.90 -27.38 21.89
CA VAL A 221 -16.97 -26.60 21.25
C VAL A 221 -17.08 -26.99 19.78
N TRP A 222 -18.29 -27.06 19.24
CA TRP A 222 -18.54 -27.30 17.82
C TRP A 222 -19.82 -26.64 17.30
N ALA A 223 -19.83 -26.43 15.99
CA ALA A 223 -20.98 -25.95 15.21
C ALA A 223 -21.74 -24.74 15.80
N PRO A 224 -21.06 -23.69 16.31
CA PRO A 224 -21.75 -22.54 16.84
C PRO A 224 -22.63 -21.90 15.76
N CYS A 225 -23.82 -21.46 16.16
CA CYS A 225 -24.81 -20.84 15.28
C CYS A 225 -25.35 -19.57 15.91
N LEU A 226 -25.02 -18.43 15.30
CA LEU A 226 -25.62 -17.15 15.65
C LEU A 226 -26.75 -16.86 14.66
N SER A 227 -27.97 -16.73 15.16
CA SER A 227 -29.18 -16.54 14.37
C SER A 227 -29.78 -15.17 14.65
N GLN A 228 -30.34 -14.54 13.61
CA GLN A 228 -31.19 -13.36 13.79
C GLN A 228 -32.61 -13.81 14.16
N GLY A 229 -33.10 -13.36 15.30
CA GLY A 229 -34.38 -13.78 15.86
C GLY A 229 -34.29 -14.16 17.34
N PRO A 230 -35.44 -14.44 17.97
CA PRO A 230 -35.54 -14.67 19.40
C PRO A 230 -35.18 -16.11 19.82
N SER A 231 -34.93 -17.01 18.86
CA SER A 231 -34.75 -18.45 19.12
C SER A 231 -33.49 -19.00 18.46
N ALA A 232 -32.65 -19.65 19.26
CA ALA A 232 -31.38 -20.22 18.86
C ALA A 232 -31.64 -21.46 18.02
N SER A 233 -30.98 -21.57 16.88
CA SER A 233 -31.16 -22.69 15.97
C SER A 233 -29.82 -23.33 15.67
N ALA A 234 -29.78 -24.66 15.69
CA ALA A 234 -28.60 -25.44 15.36
C ALA A 234 -28.46 -25.61 13.84
N PHE A 235 -27.23 -25.88 13.37
CA PHE A 235 -26.92 -26.28 11.99
C PHE A 235 -27.45 -25.35 10.90
N LEU A 236 -27.44 -24.03 11.15
CA LEU A 236 -27.88 -23.06 10.16
C LEU A 236 -26.88 -22.95 9.00
N PRO A 237 -27.36 -22.78 7.75
CA PRO A 237 -26.48 -22.51 6.61
C PRO A 237 -25.75 -21.18 6.83
N ALA A 238 -24.47 -21.11 6.45
CA ALA A 238 -23.68 -19.89 6.60
C ALA A 238 -24.24 -18.75 5.72
N ARG A 239 -24.55 -17.61 6.34
CA ARG A 239 -24.96 -16.38 5.62
C ARG A 239 -23.78 -15.67 4.98
N ARG A 240 -22.67 -15.59 5.73
CA ARG A 240 -21.52 -14.76 5.38
C ARG A 240 -20.48 -15.59 4.65
N GLN A 241 -20.03 -15.11 3.50
CA GLN A 241 -18.93 -15.72 2.77
C GLN A 241 -17.60 -15.43 3.49
N MET A 242 -16.77 -16.47 3.67
CA MET A 242 -15.40 -16.29 4.16
C MET A 242 -14.55 -15.60 3.09
N PRO A 243 -14.01 -14.39 3.34
CA PRO A 243 -13.14 -13.72 2.40
C PRO A 243 -11.91 -14.57 2.06
N SER A 244 -11.43 -14.47 0.82
CA SER A 244 -10.25 -15.21 0.35
C SER A 244 -9.08 -14.28 -0.01
N ALA A 245 -9.02 -13.10 0.59
CA ALA A 245 -8.00 -12.07 0.30
C ALA A 245 -6.56 -12.59 0.49
N TYR A 246 -6.36 -13.52 1.42
CA TYR A 246 -5.09 -14.21 1.65
C TYR A 246 -4.51 -14.87 0.39
N ARG A 247 -5.36 -15.30 -0.55
CA ARG A 247 -4.92 -15.88 -1.83
C ARG A 247 -4.16 -14.91 -2.72
N HIS A 248 -4.29 -13.61 -2.50
CA HIS A 248 -3.61 -12.56 -3.28
C HIS A 248 -2.30 -12.07 -2.66
N ILE A 249 -1.91 -12.66 -1.51
CA ILE A 249 -0.58 -12.50 -0.89
C ILE A 249 0.08 -13.87 -0.59
N PRO A 250 0.11 -14.79 -1.58
CA PRO A 250 0.52 -16.17 -1.33
C PRO A 250 1.97 -16.32 -0.85
N ARG A 251 2.90 -15.46 -1.30
CA ARG A 251 4.31 -15.53 -0.87
C ARG A 251 4.44 -15.12 0.59
N THR A 252 3.74 -14.06 0.99
CA THR A 252 3.70 -13.59 2.38
C THR A 252 3.15 -14.68 3.30
N LEU A 253 2.01 -15.30 2.94
CA LEU A 253 1.47 -16.40 3.73
C LEU A 253 2.40 -17.59 3.83
N GLN A 254 3.07 -17.96 2.74
CA GLN A 254 4.01 -19.08 2.76
C GLN A 254 5.14 -18.84 3.76
N LYS A 255 5.69 -17.61 3.82
CA LYS A 255 6.71 -17.23 4.81
C LYS A 255 6.17 -17.32 6.24
N LEU A 256 4.97 -16.79 6.47
CA LEU A 256 4.29 -16.89 7.76
C LEU A 256 4.09 -18.35 8.19
N TRP A 257 3.70 -19.24 7.29
CA TRP A 257 3.53 -20.67 7.59
C TRP A 257 4.85 -21.35 7.95
N LYS A 258 5.91 -21.09 7.18
CA LYS A 258 7.25 -21.60 7.46
C LYS A 258 7.89 -21.05 8.73
N GLY A 259 7.35 -19.96 9.27
CA GLY A 259 7.97 -19.28 10.40
C GLY A 259 9.22 -18.49 10.00
N GLU A 260 9.32 -18.09 8.73
CA GLU A 260 10.38 -17.22 8.21
C GLU A 260 10.15 -15.78 8.71
N PRO A 261 11.22 -14.98 8.89
CA PRO A 261 11.07 -13.55 9.16
C PRO A 261 10.30 -12.89 8.03
N ILE A 262 9.61 -11.79 8.31
CA ILE A 262 8.92 -10.94 7.33
C ILE A 262 9.22 -9.47 7.58
N HIS A 263 9.40 -8.71 6.49
CA HIS A 263 9.46 -7.26 6.50
C HIS A 263 8.18 -6.69 5.88
N ILE A 264 7.37 -6.03 6.71
CA ILE A 264 6.17 -5.31 6.33
C ILE A 264 6.48 -3.81 6.32
N LEU A 265 6.33 -3.19 5.15
CA LEU A 265 6.42 -1.74 5.00
C LEU A 265 5.00 -1.14 5.05
N LEU A 266 4.71 -0.34 6.07
CA LEU A 266 3.46 0.39 6.17
C LEU A 266 3.61 1.79 5.57
N MET A 267 2.97 2.04 4.43
CA MET A 267 3.04 3.33 3.75
C MET A 267 1.79 4.16 3.99
N GLY A 268 1.99 5.41 4.41
CA GLY A 268 0.89 6.36 4.56
C GLY A 268 1.28 7.68 5.22
N SER A 269 0.39 8.23 6.05
CA SER A 269 0.48 9.57 6.63
C SER A 269 0.40 9.57 8.17
N SER A 270 0.02 10.69 8.80
CA SER A 270 -0.10 10.81 10.26
C SER A 270 -0.95 9.69 10.86
N ILE A 271 -2.09 9.38 10.25
CA ILE A 271 -3.02 8.36 10.76
C ILE A 271 -2.45 6.95 10.63
N ASP A 272 -1.59 6.69 9.64
CA ASP A 272 -0.88 5.41 9.49
C ASP A 272 0.22 5.23 10.53
N ARG A 273 0.85 6.33 10.92
CA ARG A 273 1.73 6.37 12.09
C ARG A 273 0.96 6.20 13.41
N GLY A 274 -0.37 6.23 13.37
CA GLY A 274 -1.26 6.10 14.54
C GLY A 274 -1.64 7.43 15.19
N SER A 275 -1.55 8.56 14.48
CA SER A 275 -2.12 9.81 14.99
C SER A 275 -3.64 9.69 15.09
N ALA A 276 -4.16 9.94 16.29
CA ALA A 276 -5.56 9.89 16.65
C ALA A 276 -5.92 11.11 17.52
N ASN A 277 -7.21 11.46 17.59
CA ASN A 277 -7.71 12.53 18.46
C ASN A 277 -8.91 12.04 19.28
N PRO A 278 -8.74 11.78 20.60
CA PRO A 278 -7.52 11.96 21.39
C PRO A 278 -6.37 11.04 20.96
N PRO A 279 -5.10 11.39 21.29
CA PRO A 279 -3.96 10.51 21.03
C PRO A 279 -4.16 9.13 21.67
N MET A 280 -3.58 8.10 21.06
CA MET A 280 -3.65 6.74 21.61
C MET A 280 -2.71 6.60 22.81
N TYR A 281 -3.30 6.41 23.98
CA TYR A 281 -2.61 6.10 25.23
C TYR A 281 -2.89 4.66 25.67
N CYS A 282 -2.10 4.15 26.61
CA CYS A 282 -2.52 2.99 27.40
C CYS A 282 -3.60 3.45 28.37
N TYR A 283 -4.81 2.90 28.29
CA TYR A 283 -5.89 3.23 29.21
C TYR A 283 -6.05 2.14 30.28
N ASP A 284 -6.64 2.51 31.40
CA ASP A 284 -7.16 1.53 32.33
C ASP A 284 -8.43 0.89 31.78
N GLU A 285 -8.28 -0.33 31.27
CA GLU A 285 -9.35 -1.09 30.63
C GLU A 285 -10.11 -2.00 31.61
N ASP A 286 -9.84 -1.92 32.92
CA ASP A 286 -10.58 -2.66 33.95
C ASP A 286 -11.87 -1.90 34.35
N PRO A 287 -13.07 -2.39 34.00
CA PRO A 287 -14.33 -1.70 34.32
C PRO A 287 -14.63 -1.64 35.83
N ALA A 288 -13.99 -2.48 36.65
CA ALA A 288 -14.11 -2.43 38.10
C ALA A 288 -13.19 -1.39 38.75
N SER A 289 -12.22 -0.87 38.00
CA SER A 289 -11.28 0.12 38.50
C SER A 289 -11.91 1.50 38.64
N PRO A 290 -11.63 2.24 39.73
CA PRO A 290 -12.08 3.63 39.88
C PRO A 290 -11.46 4.57 38.84
N THR A 291 -10.39 4.12 38.16
CA THR A 291 -9.71 4.87 37.10
C THR A 291 -10.03 4.34 35.70
N PHE A 292 -11.09 3.55 35.53
CA PHE A 292 -11.52 3.04 34.22
C PHE A 292 -11.56 4.15 33.15
N LYS A 293 -10.98 3.86 31.98
CA LYS A 293 -10.79 4.79 30.85
C LYS A 293 -9.96 6.04 31.15
N GLN A 294 -9.18 6.05 32.24
CA GLN A 294 -8.10 7.02 32.46
C GLN A 294 -6.77 6.49 31.91
N PRO A 295 -5.89 7.36 31.38
CA PRO A 295 -4.62 6.93 30.81
C PRO A 295 -3.61 6.49 31.89
N LYS A 296 -2.98 5.33 31.70
CA LYS A 296 -1.82 4.79 32.43
C LYS A 296 -0.55 5.38 31.83
N LEU A 297 -0.21 6.61 32.19
CA LEU A 297 0.93 7.36 31.62
C LEU A 297 2.27 6.88 32.21
N PRO A 298 3.32 6.80 31.38
CA PRO A 298 4.17 7.98 31.14
C PRO A 298 4.13 8.46 29.67
N ASP A 299 3.81 9.75 29.45
CA ASP A 299 3.85 10.47 28.16
C ASP A 299 3.49 9.62 26.90
N ARG A 300 4.15 9.82 25.74
CA ARG A 300 3.88 9.11 24.48
C ARG A 300 4.67 7.79 24.33
N GLN A 301 5.71 7.59 25.14
CA GLN A 301 6.63 6.46 25.02
C GLN A 301 5.96 5.15 25.42
N PHE A 302 6.21 4.10 24.66
CA PHE A 302 5.68 2.77 24.96
C PHE A 302 6.44 2.14 26.14
N ASP A 303 5.69 1.62 27.11
CA ASP A 303 6.23 0.80 28.20
C ASP A 303 5.66 -0.63 28.13
N PRO A 304 6.47 -1.64 27.79
CA PRO A 304 6.01 -3.02 27.70
C PRO A 304 5.47 -3.60 29.01
N ALA A 305 5.90 -3.08 30.17
CA ALA A 305 5.46 -3.60 31.47
C ALA A 305 3.97 -3.29 31.73
N LEU A 306 3.48 -2.14 31.27
CA LEU A 306 2.08 -1.71 31.46
C LEU A 306 1.05 -2.58 30.72
N VAL A 307 1.51 -3.34 29.73
CA VAL A 307 0.67 -4.30 28.97
C VAL A 307 1.15 -5.75 29.12
N ASN A 308 2.07 -6.02 30.05
CA ASN A 308 2.68 -7.33 30.29
C ASN A 308 3.26 -7.98 29.01
N ARG A 309 4.02 -7.20 28.22
CA ARG A 309 4.65 -7.63 26.96
C ARG A 309 6.14 -7.28 26.89
N PRO A 310 6.97 -7.82 27.81
CA PRO A 310 8.42 -7.56 27.83
C PRO A 310 9.11 -7.97 26.52
N ASP A 311 8.54 -8.92 25.78
CA ASP A 311 9.00 -9.34 24.46
C ASP A 311 8.99 -8.20 23.43
N LEU A 312 8.13 -7.18 23.59
CA LEU A 312 8.04 -6.04 22.66
C LEU A 312 9.05 -4.91 22.94
N ALA A 313 9.89 -5.04 23.97
CA ALA A 313 10.90 -4.04 24.29
C ALA A 313 11.84 -3.77 23.09
N GLY A 314 11.98 -2.50 22.70
CA GLY A 314 12.78 -2.08 21.54
C GLY A 314 12.03 -2.10 20.19
N TYR A 315 10.95 -2.88 20.06
CA TYR A 315 10.21 -3.05 18.80
C TYR A 315 9.08 -2.02 18.61
N VAL A 316 8.69 -1.33 19.67
CA VAL A 316 7.60 -0.35 19.69
C VAL A 316 8.11 0.95 20.31
N GLY A 317 8.03 2.05 19.57
CA GLY A 317 8.48 3.36 20.06
C GLY A 317 7.46 4.12 20.90
N TRP A 318 6.20 4.15 20.46
CA TRP A 318 5.12 4.94 21.07
C TRP A 318 3.84 4.14 21.24
N TRP A 319 2.97 4.52 22.18
CA TRP A 319 1.66 3.88 22.39
C TRP A 319 0.81 3.80 21.13
N GLN A 320 0.86 4.81 20.27
CA GLN A 320 0.19 4.78 18.98
C GLN A 320 0.69 3.68 18.02
N HIS A 321 1.98 3.30 18.07
CA HIS A 321 2.50 2.21 17.26
C HIS A 321 2.03 0.84 17.78
N TYR A 322 1.60 0.76 19.05
CA TYR A 322 0.99 -0.43 19.64
C TYR A 322 -0.50 -0.55 19.29
N TYR A 323 -1.27 0.53 19.49
CA TYR A 323 -2.73 0.51 19.35
C TYR A 323 -3.25 0.82 17.94
N SER A 324 -2.41 1.35 17.04
CA SER A 324 -2.77 1.53 15.63
C SER A 324 -3.18 0.21 14.98
N TYR A 325 -3.88 0.32 13.86
CA TYR A 325 -4.34 -0.85 13.12
C TYR A 325 -3.20 -1.79 12.69
N ALA A 326 -2.03 -1.24 12.34
CA ALA A 326 -0.85 -2.02 12.00
C ALA A 326 -0.12 -2.57 13.24
N GLY A 327 -0.10 -1.83 14.34
CA GLY A 327 0.37 -2.34 15.64
C GLY A 327 -0.38 -3.59 16.08
N ARG A 328 -1.71 -3.55 15.95
CA ARG A 328 -2.60 -4.70 16.18
C ARG A 328 -2.33 -5.85 15.22
N LEU A 329 -2.05 -5.56 13.94
CA LEU A 329 -1.62 -6.59 12.99
C LEU A 329 -0.36 -7.31 13.46
N ARG A 330 0.65 -6.62 13.98
CA ARG A 330 1.85 -7.28 14.52
C ARG A 330 1.47 -8.30 15.60
N LEU A 331 0.65 -7.91 16.57
CA LEU A 331 0.21 -8.81 17.65
C LEU A 331 -0.58 -10.00 17.12
N GLU A 332 -1.44 -9.76 16.13
CA GLU A 332 -2.23 -10.81 15.47
C GLU A 332 -1.34 -11.82 14.75
N LEU A 333 -0.31 -11.37 14.04
CA LEU A 333 0.64 -12.25 13.36
C LEU A 333 1.42 -13.11 14.35
N MET A 334 1.84 -12.55 15.49
CA MET A 334 2.51 -13.30 16.55
C MET A 334 1.63 -14.44 17.06
N ARG A 335 0.36 -14.14 17.40
CA ARG A 335 -0.59 -15.09 17.98
C ARG A 335 -1.04 -16.13 16.96
N ARG A 336 -1.35 -15.72 15.72
CA ARG A 336 -1.93 -16.61 14.70
C ARG A 336 -0.90 -17.55 14.07
N PHE A 337 0.30 -17.05 13.83
CA PHE A 337 1.35 -17.82 13.15
C PHE A 337 2.45 -18.30 14.10
N ASN A 338 2.31 -18.10 15.41
CA ASN A 338 3.33 -18.45 16.41
C ASN A 338 4.70 -17.88 16.03
N LEU A 339 4.73 -16.57 15.77
CA LEU A 339 5.94 -15.86 15.39
C LEU A 339 6.39 -14.98 16.56
N PRO A 340 7.66 -15.05 16.96
CA PRO A 340 8.19 -14.10 17.92
C PRO A 340 8.42 -12.74 17.22
N VAL A 341 8.52 -11.66 18.01
CA VAL A 341 8.50 -10.29 17.46
C VAL A 341 9.72 -10.00 16.57
N GLU A 342 10.88 -10.61 16.83
CA GLU A 342 12.10 -10.48 16.03
C GLU A 342 11.94 -11.01 14.60
N LYS A 343 10.89 -11.80 14.33
CA LYS A 343 10.54 -12.27 12.98
C LYS A 343 9.54 -11.36 12.26
N ILE A 344 9.05 -10.30 12.89
CA ILE A 344 8.07 -9.38 12.31
C ILE A 344 8.65 -7.97 12.31
N CYS A 345 9.34 -7.62 11.23
CA CYS A 345 9.78 -6.25 11.01
C CYS A 345 8.60 -5.43 10.46
N LEU A 346 7.94 -4.64 11.30
CA LEU A 346 6.86 -3.74 10.88
C LEU A 346 7.39 -2.30 10.86
N ASN A 347 7.77 -1.86 9.67
CA ASN A 347 8.45 -0.59 9.40
C ASN A 347 7.43 0.48 8.97
N PHE A 348 7.22 1.49 9.82
CA PHE A 348 6.27 2.57 9.55
C PHE A 348 6.88 3.63 8.65
N MET A 349 6.62 3.55 7.35
CA MET A 349 6.96 4.58 6.39
C MET A 349 5.83 5.64 6.31
N ALA A 350 5.64 6.35 7.41
CA ALA A 350 4.52 7.27 7.62
C ALA A 350 4.95 8.51 8.42
N CYS A 351 4.51 9.71 8.01
CA CYS A 351 4.85 10.97 8.66
C CYS A 351 3.67 11.96 8.62
N ASP A 352 3.67 12.95 9.50
CA ASP A 352 2.61 13.94 9.56
C ASP A 352 2.56 14.79 8.29
N GLY A 353 1.38 14.87 7.69
CA GLY A 353 1.16 15.58 6.44
C GLY A 353 1.87 14.96 5.23
N SER A 354 2.50 13.77 5.34
CA SER A 354 3.14 13.14 4.18
C SER A 354 2.13 12.53 3.22
N CYS A 355 2.52 12.44 1.95
CA CYS A 355 1.79 11.76 0.88
C CYS A 355 2.70 10.75 0.15
N ILE A 356 2.16 9.98 -0.78
CA ILE A 356 2.88 8.97 -1.54
C ILE A 356 3.85 9.62 -2.53
N GLY A 357 3.51 10.75 -3.17
CA GLY A 357 4.45 11.45 -4.05
C GLY A 357 5.76 11.85 -3.34
N GLU A 358 5.65 12.32 -2.09
CA GLU A 358 6.79 12.60 -1.22
C GLU A 358 7.56 11.35 -0.80
N SER A 359 6.86 10.23 -0.64
CA SER A 359 7.49 8.97 -0.23
C SER A 359 8.56 8.46 -1.17
N HIS A 360 8.50 8.84 -2.46
CA HIS A 360 9.46 8.38 -3.46
C HIS A 360 10.91 8.67 -3.08
N SER A 361 11.14 9.76 -2.33
CA SER A 361 12.45 10.16 -1.80
C SER A 361 13.01 9.22 -0.74
N GLY A 362 12.15 8.46 -0.06
CA GLY A 362 12.53 7.54 1.01
C GLY A 362 12.48 6.07 0.62
N LEU A 363 11.99 5.70 -0.57
CA LEU A 363 11.69 4.30 -0.90
C LEU A 363 12.91 3.37 -0.67
N GLU A 364 14.07 3.74 -1.20
CA GLU A 364 15.31 2.97 -1.01
C GLU A 364 15.69 2.87 0.47
N ALA A 365 15.72 4.00 1.17
CA ALA A 365 16.18 4.05 2.56
C ALA A 365 15.30 3.22 3.50
N TYR A 366 13.99 3.22 3.27
CA TYR A 366 13.05 2.41 4.06
C TYR A 366 13.05 0.93 3.65
N CYS A 367 13.08 0.61 2.35
CA CYS A 367 13.08 -0.78 1.88
C CYS A 367 14.37 -1.52 2.25
N SER A 368 15.51 -0.82 2.24
CA SER A 368 16.82 -1.38 2.62
C SER A 368 17.09 -1.39 4.13
N LEU A 369 16.20 -0.77 4.94
CA LEU A 369 16.41 -0.53 6.37
C LEU A 369 17.69 0.26 6.68
N SER A 370 18.06 1.23 5.85
CA SER A 370 19.25 2.07 6.08
C SER A 370 19.03 3.16 7.13
N LEU A 371 17.77 3.54 7.37
CA LEU A 371 17.41 4.50 8.41
C LEU A 371 17.40 3.82 9.79
N PRO A 372 18.06 4.36 10.82
CA PRO A 372 18.12 3.72 12.13
C PRO A 372 16.72 3.62 12.79
N PRO A 373 16.48 2.62 13.65
CA PRO A 373 15.27 2.53 14.47
C PRO A 373 14.98 3.83 15.23
N SER A 374 13.78 4.38 15.04
CA SER A 374 13.32 5.58 15.74
C SER A 374 11.79 5.71 15.69
N PRO A 375 11.13 6.18 16.77
CA PRO A 375 9.68 6.25 16.81
C PRO A 375 9.12 7.17 15.72
N GLY A 376 9.77 8.31 15.50
CA GLY A 376 9.32 9.31 14.52
C GLY A 376 9.59 8.94 13.06
N VAL A 377 10.45 7.96 12.82
CA VAL A 377 10.92 7.59 11.47
C VAL A 377 10.28 6.29 10.99
N ASN A 378 10.31 5.23 11.80
CA ASN A 378 9.91 3.86 11.42
C ASN A 378 9.10 3.13 12.51
N GLY A 379 8.76 3.80 13.62
CA GLY A 379 7.86 3.29 14.64
C GLY A 379 8.51 2.45 15.75
N TYR A 380 9.82 2.22 15.67
CA TYR A 380 10.61 1.48 16.67
C TYR A 380 11.04 2.37 17.83
N ALA A 381 11.62 1.81 18.89
CA ALA A 381 12.28 2.62 19.92
C ALA A 381 13.62 3.18 19.41
N ASP A 382 14.04 4.33 19.94
CA ASP A 382 15.33 4.94 19.58
C ASP A 382 16.52 4.09 20.05
N GLY A 383 17.65 4.22 19.34
CA GLY A 383 18.94 3.62 19.75
C GLY A 383 19.06 2.12 19.46
N GLY A 384 18.11 1.53 18.73
CA GLY A 384 18.16 0.14 18.27
C GLY A 384 19.11 -0.08 17.09
N ASP A 385 19.42 -1.34 16.83
CA ASP A 385 20.16 -1.80 15.65
C ASP A 385 19.32 -2.87 14.94
N TRP A 386 19.06 -2.68 13.64
CA TRP A 386 18.19 -3.55 12.87
C TRP A 386 18.65 -5.00 12.85
N GLN A 387 19.96 -5.23 12.76
CA GLN A 387 20.50 -6.59 12.71
C GLN A 387 20.34 -7.31 14.04
N LYS A 388 20.37 -6.59 15.17
CA LYS A 388 20.09 -7.16 16.50
C LYS A 388 18.60 -7.42 16.71
N LEU A 389 17.74 -6.53 16.24
CA LEU A 389 16.28 -6.66 16.37
C LEU A 389 15.73 -7.75 15.43
N HIS A 390 16.29 -7.90 14.23
CA HIS A 390 15.78 -8.80 13.19
C HIS A 390 16.92 -9.62 12.53
N PRO A 391 17.67 -10.46 13.27
CA PRO A 391 18.87 -11.11 12.78
C PRO A 391 18.63 -12.02 11.56
N GLU A 392 17.53 -12.78 11.54
CA GLU A 392 17.19 -13.66 10.42
C GLU A 392 16.77 -12.88 9.15
N LEU A 393 16.27 -11.65 9.29
CA LEU A 393 15.96 -10.80 8.13
C LEU A 393 17.25 -10.38 7.40
N PHE A 394 18.31 -10.08 8.16
CA PHE A 394 19.62 -9.66 7.65
C PHE A 394 20.50 -10.83 7.18
N SER A 395 20.13 -12.08 7.47
CA SER A 395 20.85 -13.26 6.97
C SER A 395 20.40 -13.71 5.57
N ARG A 396 19.36 -13.08 5.00
CA ARG A 396 18.86 -13.37 3.66
C ARG A 396 19.90 -13.03 2.59
N SER A 397 20.10 -13.92 1.63
CA SER A 397 21.00 -13.67 0.49
C SER A 397 20.56 -12.49 -0.39
N SER A 398 19.26 -12.17 -0.40
CA SER A 398 18.68 -11.03 -1.13
C SER A 398 18.69 -9.72 -0.33
N GLY A 399 19.22 -9.72 0.90
CA GLY A 399 19.11 -8.59 1.82
C GLY A 399 17.74 -8.47 2.51
N PRO A 400 17.56 -7.44 3.38
CA PRO A 400 16.42 -7.29 4.28
C PRO A 400 15.18 -6.66 3.62
N GLY A 401 15.07 -6.72 2.29
CA GLY A 401 14.00 -6.08 1.52
C GLY A 401 12.58 -6.48 1.95
N PRO A 402 11.56 -5.64 1.64
CA PRO A 402 10.19 -5.89 2.04
C PRO A 402 9.60 -7.15 1.41
N ASP A 403 8.75 -7.83 2.17
CA ASP A 403 7.94 -8.96 1.74
C ASP A 403 6.51 -8.52 1.43
N LEU A 404 6.00 -7.57 2.20
CA LEU A 404 4.67 -7.02 2.07
C LEU A 404 4.71 -5.49 2.22
N VAL A 405 3.99 -4.79 1.36
CA VAL A 405 3.77 -3.35 1.44
C VAL A 405 2.29 -3.09 1.63
N ILE A 406 1.92 -2.42 2.71
CA ILE A 406 0.53 -2.08 3.05
C ILE A 406 0.35 -0.59 2.82
N TYR A 407 -0.58 -0.23 1.94
CA TYR A 407 -1.02 1.15 1.74
C TYR A 407 -2.25 1.43 2.59
N GLY A 408 -2.10 2.32 3.56
CA GLY A 408 -3.13 2.55 4.57
C GLY A 408 -3.95 3.83 4.41
N SER A 409 -3.38 4.99 4.06
CA SER A 409 -4.19 6.19 3.79
C SER A 409 -3.55 7.06 2.73
N GLY A 410 -4.41 7.74 1.95
CA GLY A 410 -4.02 8.73 0.96
C GLY A 410 -4.66 10.11 1.16
N ALA A 411 -5.05 10.53 2.37
CA ALA A 411 -5.71 11.84 2.51
C ALA A 411 -4.86 13.06 2.15
N ASN A 412 -3.53 12.94 2.21
CA ASN A 412 -2.62 14.03 1.84
C ASN A 412 -2.21 13.99 0.36
N GLU A 413 -2.82 13.11 -0.44
CA GLU A 413 -2.60 12.99 -1.88
C GLU A 413 -3.22 14.17 -2.61
N LYS A 414 -2.56 15.32 -2.46
CA LYS A 414 -2.78 16.54 -3.24
C LYS A 414 -1.68 16.68 -4.29
N THR A 415 -1.43 15.61 -5.04
CA THR A 415 -0.84 15.81 -6.38
C THR A 415 -1.90 16.51 -7.23
N ASP A 416 -1.52 17.15 -8.32
CA ASP A 416 -2.55 17.70 -9.19
C ASP A 416 -3.44 16.55 -9.71
N THR A 417 -4.72 16.52 -9.34
CA THR A 417 -5.68 15.51 -9.81
C THR A 417 -5.76 15.51 -11.34
N PRO A 418 -5.80 14.35 -12.03
CA PRO A 418 -5.92 12.97 -11.53
C PRO A 418 -4.60 12.19 -11.36
N ASP A 419 -3.46 12.85 -11.10
CA ASP A 419 -2.15 12.17 -11.07
C ASP A 419 -1.89 11.32 -9.81
N GLU A 420 -2.81 11.29 -8.85
CA GLU A 420 -2.66 10.49 -7.63
C GLU A 420 -2.41 9.02 -7.98
N GLY A 421 -3.11 8.46 -8.98
CA GLY A 421 -2.87 7.09 -9.42
C GLY A 421 -1.44 6.85 -9.90
N ALA A 422 -0.81 7.84 -10.54
CA ALA A 422 0.52 7.71 -11.12
C ALA A 422 1.63 7.56 -10.07
N VAL A 423 1.50 8.27 -8.94
CA VAL A 423 2.48 8.18 -7.84
C VAL A 423 2.39 6.84 -7.11
N PHE A 424 1.17 6.33 -6.84
CA PHE A 424 1.00 5.00 -6.27
C PHE A 424 1.53 3.91 -7.20
N GLU A 425 1.14 3.94 -8.48
CA GLU A 425 1.61 2.98 -9.46
C GLU A 425 3.13 3.06 -9.63
N GLY A 426 3.70 4.28 -9.65
CA GLY A 426 5.15 4.50 -9.70
C GLY A 426 5.90 3.88 -8.52
N ALA A 427 5.38 4.03 -7.30
CA ALA A 427 5.97 3.42 -6.10
C ALA A 427 5.89 1.88 -6.15
N ILE A 428 4.75 1.30 -6.55
CA ILE A 428 4.58 -0.15 -6.74
C ILE A 428 5.61 -0.66 -7.74
N ARG A 429 5.75 0.01 -8.90
CA ARG A 429 6.66 -0.40 -9.98
C ARG A 429 8.12 -0.26 -9.59
N TRP A 430 8.49 0.79 -8.88
CA TRP A 430 9.84 0.94 -8.32
C TRP A 430 10.15 -0.22 -7.36
N ILE A 431 9.23 -0.53 -6.43
CA ILE A 431 9.41 -1.62 -5.46
C ILE A 431 9.47 -2.98 -6.18
N GLN A 432 8.60 -3.26 -7.16
CA GLN A 432 8.64 -4.52 -7.94
C GLN A 432 9.93 -4.70 -8.74
N SER A 433 10.56 -3.59 -9.16
CA SER A 433 11.81 -3.63 -9.93
C SER A 433 13.02 -3.96 -9.04
N HIS A 434 12.99 -3.57 -7.77
CA HIS A 434 14.08 -3.81 -6.80
C HIS A 434 13.84 -5.05 -5.93
N TYR A 435 12.59 -5.32 -5.59
CA TYR A 435 12.13 -6.38 -4.69
C TYR A 435 11.01 -7.18 -5.38
N PRO A 436 11.33 -8.00 -6.40
CA PRO A 436 10.34 -8.68 -7.24
C PRO A 436 9.45 -9.70 -6.49
N GLN A 437 9.85 -10.07 -5.28
CA GLN A 437 9.08 -10.97 -4.41
C GLN A 437 8.11 -10.24 -3.48
N ALA A 438 8.22 -8.90 -3.37
CA ALA A 438 7.32 -8.11 -2.55
C ALA A 438 5.88 -8.19 -3.07
N GLU A 439 4.94 -8.31 -2.14
CA GLU A 439 3.51 -8.25 -2.41
C GLU A 439 2.93 -6.96 -1.85
N PHE A 440 1.82 -6.51 -2.40
CA PHE A 440 1.15 -5.28 -1.99
C PHE A 440 -0.23 -5.57 -1.43
N LEU A 441 -0.75 -4.67 -0.61
CA LEU A 441 -2.11 -4.73 -0.07
C LEU A 441 -2.64 -3.31 0.11
N PHE A 442 -3.85 -3.05 -0.39
CA PHE A 442 -4.57 -1.81 -0.11
C PHE A 442 -5.51 -2.04 1.07
N CYS A 443 -5.42 -1.20 2.09
CA CYS A 443 -6.39 -1.13 3.19
C CYS A 443 -6.61 0.33 3.53
N LEU A 444 -7.25 1.04 2.61
CA LEU A 444 -7.31 2.50 2.64
C LEU A 444 -8.32 3.00 3.67
N PHE A 445 -7.89 3.93 4.52
CA PHE A 445 -8.77 4.65 5.42
C PHE A 445 -9.67 5.60 4.65
N GLN A 446 -10.94 5.62 5.02
CA GLN A 446 -11.96 6.54 4.55
C GLN A 446 -12.82 6.97 5.72
N ASN A 447 -13.22 8.23 5.77
CA ASN A 447 -14.23 8.71 6.68
C ASN A 447 -15.55 8.91 5.93
N TYR A 448 -16.64 9.12 6.68
CA TYR A 448 -17.94 9.43 6.10
C TYR A 448 -17.89 10.75 5.32
N GLY A 449 -18.10 10.65 4.00
CA GLY A 449 -18.04 11.78 3.06
C GLY A 449 -16.76 11.85 2.22
N GLY A 450 -15.79 10.95 2.44
CA GLY A 450 -14.56 10.83 1.65
C GLY A 450 -13.34 11.48 2.32
N TYR A 451 -12.25 10.71 2.41
CA TYR A 451 -10.98 11.14 3.00
C TYR A 451 -9.80 10.97 2.03
N THR A 452 -9.64 9.77 1.46
CA THR A 452 -8.64 9.53 0.41
C THR A 452 -9.24 10.00 -0.92
N PRO A 453 -8.56 10.89 -1.68
CA PRO A 453 -9.16 11.65 -2.78
C PRO A 453 -9.38 10.86 -4.08
N SER A 454 -8.63 9.76 -4.33
CA SER A 454 -8.84 8.92 -5.52
C SER A 454 -8.95 7.41 -5.21
N PRO A 455 -10.02 6.96 -4.54
CA PRO A 455 -10.24 5.54 -4.30
C PRO A 455 -10.49 4.77 -5.60
N GLY A 456 -11.09 5.40 -6.61
CA GLY A 456 -11.36 4.78 -7.90
C GLY A 456 -10.10 4.39 -8.67
N ASP A 457 -9.10 5.28 -8.74
CA ASP A 457 -7.83 4.96 -9.41
C ASP A 457 -7.08 3.85 -8.67
N LEU A 458 -7.13 3.85 -7.34
CA LEU A 458 -6.50 2.82 -6.51
C LEU A 458 -7.18 1.46 -6.66
N GLN A 459 -8.51 1.42 -6.78
CA GLN A 459 -9.25 0.21 -7.14
C GLN A 459 -8.90 -0.28 -8.56
N ALA A 460 -8.69 0.64 -9.52
CA ALA A 460 -8.28 0.28 -10.87
C ALA A 460 -6.86 -0.28 -10.91
N ILE A 461 -5.93 0.28 -10.14
CA ILE A 461 -4.58 -0.29 -9.92
C ILE A 461 -4.70 -1.66 -9.26
N ALA A 462 -5.53 -1.80 -8.22
CA ALA A 462 -5.74 -3.07 -7.53
C ALA A 462 -6.22 -4.16 -8.50
N LEU A 463 -7.19 -3.83 -9.36
CA LEU A 463 -7.69 -4.74 -10.40
C LEU A 463 -6.60 -5.10 -11.42
N ARG A 464 -5.85 -4.12 -11.93
CA ARG A 464 -4.80 -4.33 -12.94
C ARG A 464 -3.65 -5.18 -12.40
N TYR A 465 -3.23 -4.94 -11.17
CA TYR A 465 -2.10 -5.62 -10.54
C TYR A 465 -2.49 -6.87 -9.75
N GLN A 466 -3.80 -7.14 -9.60
CA GLN A 466 -4.35 -8.22 -8.77
C GLN A 466 -4.00 -8.09 -7.28
N ILE A 467 -3.86 -6.85 -6.80
CA ILE A 467 -3.58 -6.49 -5.41
C ILE A 467 -4.90 -6.57 -4.61
N PRO A 468 -4.94 -7.23 -3.44
CA PRO A 468 -6.14 -7.26 -2.62
C PRO A 468 -6.46 -5.86 -2.07
N PHE A 469 -7.76 -5.52 -2.11
CA PHE A 469 -8.29 -4.27 -1.60
C PHE A 469 -9.23 -4.53 -0.43
N MET A 470 -8.79 -4.20 0.77
CA MET A 470 -9.58 -4.32 2.00
C MET A 470 -10.38 -3.03 2.20
N ASP A 471 -11.66 -3.08 1.89
CA ASP A 471 -12.56 -1.92 1.85
C ASP A 471 -13.03 -1.50 3.26
N TYR A 472 -12.14 -0.84 4.00
CA TYR A 472 -12.52 -0.20 5.26
C TYR A 472 -13.56 0.92 5.04
N GLY A 473 -13.55 1.62 3.90
CA GLY A 473 -14.47 2.72 3.66
C GLY A 473 -15.92 2.30 3.68
N LYS A 474 -16.24 1.18 3.02
CA LYS A 474 -17.56 0.56 3.14
C LYS A 474 -17.91 0.19 4.59
N LEU A 475 -17.00 -0.46 5.31
CA LEU A 475 -17.22 -0.85 6.71
C LEU A 475 -17.49 0.38 7.60
N GLY A 476 -16.69 1.43 7.47
CA GLY A 476 -16.82 2.67 8.23
C GLY A 476 -18.14 3.39 7.95
N ASP A 477 -18.50 3.57 6.67
CA ASP A 477 -19.74 4.22 6.25
C ASP A 477 -20.99 3.47 6.73
N ASP A 478 -20.99 2.14 6.62
CA ASP A 478 -22.10 1.33 7.10
C ASP A 478 -22.19 1.34 8.65
N THR A 479 -21.06 1.50 9.34
CA THR A 479 -21.01 1.54 10.81
C THR A 479 -21.59 2.84 11.38
N VAL A 480 -21.34 4.01 10.76
CA VAL A 480 -21.86 5.31 11.26
C VAL A 480 -23.38 5.43 11.20
N ARG A 481 -24.08 4.48 10.59
CA ARG A 481 -25.53 4.33 10.69
C ARG A 481 -26.00 3.95 12.10
N TRP A 482 -25.12 3.39 12.92
CA TRP A 482 -25.42 2.78 14.22
C TRP A 482 -24.68 3.45 15.38
N CYS A 483 -23.95 4.54 15.14
CA CYS A 483 -23.25 5.28 16.19
C CYS A 483 -23.06 6.75 15.80
N SER A 484 -22.63 7.55 16.76
CA SER A 484 -22.15 8.90 16.50
C SER A 484 -20.92 8.87 15.59
N ARG A 485 -20.99 9.52 14.43
CA ARG A 485 -19.85 9.65 13.51
C ARG A 485 -18.62 10.24 14.23
N GLN A 486 -18.85 11.22 15.10
CA GLN A 486 -17.81 11.90 15.86
C GLN A 486 -17.20 11.03 16.96
N ALA A 487 -17.79 9.87 17.30
CA ALA A 487 -17.16 8.86 18.16
C ALA A 487 -16.16 7.98 17.39
N LEU A 488 -16.23 7.94 16.06
CA LEU A 488 -15.25 7.26 15.20
C LEU A 488 -14.22 8.23 14.64
N VAL A 489 -14.65 9.38 14.14
CA VAL A 489 -13.81 10.39 13.48
C VAL A 489 -14.31 11.78 13.86
N PRO A 490 -13.56 12.56 14.67
CA PRO A 490 -13.90 13.95 14.98
C PRO A 490 -13.87 14.84 13.75
N SER A 491 -14.24 16.11 13.92
CA SER A 491 -14.31 17.08 12.81
C SER A 491 -12.97 17.37 12.12
N ASP A 492 -11.84 17.05 12.75
CA ASP A 492 -10.51 17.20 12.17
C ASP A 492 -10.08 16.04 11.24
N GLY A 493 -10.93 15.02 11.10
CA GLY A 493 -10.73 13.89 10.19
C GLY A 493 -9.83 12.78 10.70
N HIS A 494 -9.23 12.87 11.89
CA HIS A 494 -8.35 11.81 12.41
C HIS A 494 -9.18 10.67 13.02
N PRO A 495 -8.85 9.39 12.76
CA PRO A 495 -9.52 8.27 13.40
C PRO A 495 -9.29 8.28 14.92
N GLN A 496 -10.31 7.89 15.67
CA GLN A 496 -10.18 7.51 17.09
C GLN A 496 -9.82 6.03 17.24
N ALA A 497 -9.58 5.59 18.48
CA ALA A 497 -9.18 4.22 18.78
C ALA A 497 -10.17 3.16 18.24
N ALA A 498 -11.49 3.40 18.34
CA ALA A 498 -12.50 2.52 17.77
C ALA A 498 -12.40 2.42 16.24
N SER A 499 -12.05 3.51 15.55
CA SER A 499 -11.81 3.49 14.10
C SER A 499 -10.56 2.70 13.74
N HIS A 500 -9.48 2.84 14.50
CA HIS A 500 -8.29 1.99 14.34
C HIS A 500 -8.57 0.51 14.58
N PHE A 501 -9.45 0.19 15.54
CA PHE A 501 -9.90 -1.18 15.78
C PHE A 501 -10.68 -1.75 14.58
N LEU A 502 -11.65 -1.01 14.05
CA LEU A 502 -12.41 -1.42 12.86
C LEU A 502 -11.53 -1.53 11.61
N TRP A 503 -10.56 -0.62 11.47
CA TRP A 503 -9.59 -0.65 10.39
C TRP A 503 -8.68 -1.88 10.47
N PHE A 504 -8.23 -2.24 11.67
CA PHE A 504 -7.56 -3.51 11.91
C PHE A 504 -8.45 -4.71 11.59
N HIS A 505 -9.74 -4.66 11.95
CA HIS A 505 -10.69 -5.72 11.62
C HIS A 505 -10.83 -5.93 10.11
N ALA A 506 -10.76 -4.87 9.30
CA ALA A 506 -10.68 -5.00 7.85
C ALA A 506 -9.33 -5.61 7.43
N LEU A 507 -8.21 -5.04 7.87
CA LEU A 507 -6.86 -5.46 7.49
C LEU A 507 -6.58 -6.95 7.79
N ARG A 508 -6.94 -7.42 8.99
CA ARG A 508 -6.63 -8.78 9.44
C ARG A 508 -7.25 -9.86 8.55
N GLN A 509 -8.35 -9.57 7.84
CA GLN A 509 -9.03 -10.53 6.96
C GLN A 509 -8.12 -11.02 5.82
N ALA A 510 -7.10 -10.24 5.43
CA ALA A 510 -6.10 -10.68 4.45
C ALA A 510 -5.21 -11.83 4.95
N PHE A 511 -5.18 -12.11 6.25
CA PHE A 511 -4.36 -13.16 6.86
C PHE A 511 -5.19 -14.37 7.34
N GLU A 512 -6.50 -14.37 7.06
CA GLU A 512 -7.43 -15.41 7.50
C GLU A 512 -7.48 -16.58 6.51
N CYS A 513 -6.49 -17.47 6.58
CA CYS A 513 -6.42 -18.66 5.72
C CYS A 513 -7.27 -19.82 6.24
N TRP A 514 -8.30 -20.20 5.49
CA TRP A 514 -9.20 -21.32 5.80
C TRP A 514 -9.16 -22.47 4.77
N ASP A 515 -8.76 -22.20 3.52
CA ASP A 515 -8.59 -23.22 2.46
C ASP A 515 -7.28 -23.02 1.68
N PRO A 516 -6.16 -23.55 2.17
CA PRO A 516 -4.84 -23.39 1.57
C PRO A 516 -4.64 -24.22 0.30
N ILE A 517 -5.59 -25.09 -0.08
CA ILE A 517 -5.47 -25.99 -1.24
C ILE A 517 -5.83 -25.23 -2.52
N GLN A 518 -6.62 -24.16 -2.42
CA GLN A 518 -6.91 -23.29 -3.55
C GLN A 518 -5.63 -22.59 -4.01
N PRO A 519 -5.33 -22.58 -5.32
CA PRO A 519 -4.18 -21.86 -5.83
C PRO A 519 -4.21 -20.38 -5.42
N GLY A 520 -3.06 -19.89 -4.97
CA GLY A 520 -2.83 -18.46 -4.82
C GLY A 520 -2.89 -17.75 -6.16
N GLN A 521 -3.33 -16.51 -6.15
CA GLN A 521 -3.33 -15.60 -7.29
C GLN A 521 -2.17 -14.61 -7.11
N VAL A 522 -1.08 -14.85 -7.82
CA VAL A 522 0.12 -14.01 -7.74
C VAL A 522 -0.14 -12.66 -8.41
N GLN A 523 0.29 -11.59 -7.76
CA GLN A 523 0.17 -10.22 -8.28
C GLN A 523 0.97 -10.06 -9.57
N LEU A 524 0.44 -9.31 -10.53
CA LEU A 524 1.11 -9.09 -11.81
C LEU A 524 2.34 -8.21 -11.63
N GLN A 525 3.46 -8.65 -12.20
CA GLN A 525 4.72 -7.92 -12.16
C GLN A 525 4.80 -6.99 -13.37
N LEU A 526 4.88 -5.68 -13.08
CA LEU A 526 5.04 -4.61 -14.07
C LEU A 526 4.09 -4.74 -15.29
N PRO A 527 2.75 -4.91 -15.11
CA PRO A 527 1.81 -4.88 -16.23
C PRO A 527 1.84 -3.53 -16.96
N GLU A 528 1.08 -3.39 -18.06
CA GLU A 528 0.91 -2.10 -18.72
C GLU A 528 0.38 -1.04 -17.73
N ARG A 529 0.98 0.16 -17.79
CA ARG A 529 0.69 1.28 -16.89
C ARG A 529 -0.77 1.72 -17.01
N MET A 530 -1.39 2.01 -15.88
CA MET A 530 -2.74 2.55 -15.80
C MET A 530 -2.79 4.04 -16.12
N HIS A 531 -1.74 4.79 -15.76
CA HIS A 531 -1.66 6.23 -15.97
C HIS A 531 -0.43 6.63 -16.81
N VAL A 532 -0.60 7.62 -17.69
CA VAL A 532 0.47 8.08 -18.61
C VAL A 532 1.67 8.66 -17.87
N ASN A 533 1.42 9.37 -16.76
CA ASN A 533 2.47 9.98 -15.94
C ASN A 533 3.17 8.99 -15.00
N THR A 534 2.75 7.71 -14.92
CA THR A 534 3.39 6.71 -14.06
C THR A 534 4.87 6.51 -14.39
N LEU A 535 5.24 6.58 -15.68
CA LEU A 535 6.63 6.49 -16.13
C LEU A 535 7.53 7.51 -15.43
N ASN A 536 6.99 8.68 -15.06
CA ASN A 536 7.75 9.75 -14.44
C ASN A 536 8.14 9.42 -12.98
N TRP A 537 7.48 8.44 -12.35
CA TRP A 537 7.58 8.13 -10.92
C TRP A 537 8.28 6.80 -10.60
N GLU A 538 8.37 5.90 -11.58
CA GLU A 538 8.95 4.55 -11.42
C GLU A 538 10.50 4.50 -11.42
N GLY A 539 11.15 5.62 -11.69
CA GLY A 539 12.61 5.77 -11.79
C GLY A 539 13.36 5.95 -10.47
N GLU A 540 14.68 6.14 -10.52
CA GLU A 540 15.49 6.45 -9.34
C GLU A 540 15.37 7.92 -8.94
N MET A 541 15.39 8.20 -7.64
CA MET A 541 15.51 9.58 -7.14
C MET A 541 16.99 9.96 -7.03
N ILE A 542 17.38 11.07 -7.64
CA ILE A 542 18.70 11.67 -7.45
C ILE A 542 18.54 12.96 -6.66
N THR A 543 19.18 13.02 -5.49
CA THR A 543 19.12 14.16 -4.57
C THR A 543 20.24 15.16 -4.85
N TYR A 544 19.87 16.43 -4.97
CA TYR A 544 20.78 17.58 -5.06
C TYR A 544 20.53 18.51 -3.87
N GLN A 545 21.52 18.68 -2.99
CA GLN A 545 21.42 19.53 -1.80
C GLN A 545 22.19 20.85 -1.97
N SER A 546 21.54 21.96 -1.62
CA SER A 546 22.13 23.29 -1.74
C SER A 546 23.25 23.51 -0.70
N PRO A 547 24.39 24.13 -1.07
CA PRO A 547 24.71 24.63 -2.41
C PRO A 547 25.10 23.51 -3.38
N HIS A 548 24.47 23.48 -4.56
CA HIS A 548 24.79 22.55 -5.64
C HIS A 548 24.82 23.29 -6.98
N GLU A 549 25.67 22.89 -7.92
CA GLU A 549 25.76 23.56 -9.23
C GLU A 549 24.45 23.52 -10.03
N ARG A 550 23.64 22.48 -9.81
CA ARG A 550 22.31 22.27 -10.41
C ARG A 550 21.22 23.18 -9.82
N ILE A 551 21.49 23.88 -8.72
CA ILE A 551 20.55 24.79 -8.05
C ILE A 551 21.11 26.20 -8.14
N LYS A 552 20.47 27.06 -8.94
CA LYS A 552 20.89 28.44 -9.16
C LYS A 552 19.92 29.40 -8.49
N GLY A 553 20.22 29.76 -7.25
CA GLY A 553 19.32 30.58 -6.44
C GLY A 553 18.00 29.86 -6.19
N ASN A 554 16.92 30.37 -6.77
CA ASN A 554 15.55 29.86 -6.67
C ASN A 554 15.12 29.01 -7.88
N LYS A 555 16.04 28.58 -8.74
CA LYS A 555 15.73 27.88 -10.00
C LYS A 555 16.64 26.71 -10.31
N PHE A 556 16.13 25.75 -11.07
CA PHE A 556 16.85 24.55 -11.51
C PHE A 556 16.20 23.92 -12.76
N LEU A 557 16.98 23.18 -13.54
CA LEU A 557 16.50 22.38 -14.68
C LEU A 557 16.31 20.92 -14.27
N LEU A 558 15.17 20.33 -14.63
CA LEU A 558 14.87 18.93 -14.35
C LEU A 558 15.71 17.96 -15.17
N ASP A 559 16.08 16.84 -14.54
CA ASP A 559 16.68 15.70 -15.22
C ASP A 559 15.70 15.04 -16.19
N ASP A 560 14.48 14.72 -15.76
CA ASP A 560 13.41 14.22 -16.62
C ASP A 560 12.08 14.90 -16.28
N CYS A 561 11.16 14.19 -15.62
CA CYS A 561 9.74 14.56 -15.67
C CYS A 561 9.08 14.75 -14.31
N ALA A 562 9.74 14.34 -13.22
CA ALA A 562 9.21 14.50 -11.87
C ALA A 562 10.28 14.91 -10.86
N PHE A 563 9.85 15.60 -9.81
CA PHE A 563 10.70 16.00 -8.69
C PHE A 563 9.93 16.13 -7.37
N ASN A 564 10.69 16.04 -6.28
CA ASN A 564 10.31 16.51 -4.94
C ASN A 564 11.23 17.68 -4.56
N LEU A 565 10.68 18.71 -3.90
CA LEU A 565 11.37 19.97 -3.61
C LEU A 565 11.31 20.32 -2.13
N TRP A 566 12.42 20.81 -1.58
CA TRP A 566 12.49 21.42 -0.25
C TRP A 566 12.89 22.88 -0.40
N ALA A 567 11.90 23.76 -0.23
CA ALA A 567 12.08 25.20 -0.27
C ALA A 567 11.44 25.84 0.96
N GLY A 568 12.19 26.74 1.60
CA GLY A 568 11.69 27.64 2.64
C GLY A 568 11.42 29.03 2.06
N ALA A 569 10.50 29.74 2.70
CA ALA A 569 10.21 31.16 2.44
C ALA A 569 10.09 31.89 3.78
N LYS A 570 9.94 33.21 3.71
CA LYS A 570 9.56 34.03 4.87
C LYS A 570 8.38 33.41 5.62
N ARG A 571 8.44 33.42 6.95
CA ARG A 571 7.40 32.85 7.82
C ARG A 571 6.01 33.34 7.44
N ASP A 572 5.02 32.45 7.50
CA ASP A 572 3.61 32.70 7.16
C ASP A 572 3.32 33.04 5.70
N THR A 573 4.31 32.99 4.82
CA THR A 573 4.10 33.05 3.36
C THR A 573 4.04 31.65 2.75
N VAL A 574 3.37 31.54 1.60
CA VAL A 574 3.37 30.32 0.79
C VAL A 574 4.25 30.63 -0.42
N PRO A 575 5.34 29.89 -0.66
CA PRO A 575 6.12 30.07 -1.87
C PRO A 575 5.28 29.73 -3.11
N GLU A 576 5.56 30.40 -4.23
CA GLU A 576 4.88 30.16 -5.50
C GLU A 576 5.77 29.31 -6.42
N GLY A 577 5.25 28.18 -6.89
CA GLY A 577 5.99 27.29 -7.79
C GLY A 577 5.64 27.53 -9.26
N TYR A 578 6.66 27.57 -10.12
CA TYR A 578 6.52 27.71 -11.57
C TYR A 578 7.30 26.61 -12.30
N VAL A 579 6.70 26.04 -13.34
CA VAL A 579 7.38 25.18 -14.33
C VAL A 579 7.22 25.83 -15.71
N ASN A 580 8.35 26.17 -16.35
CA ASN A 580 8.39 26.87 -17.63
C ASN A 580 7.50 28.14 -17.64
N GLY A 581 7.50 28.90 -16.54
CA GLY A 581 6.67 30.11 -16.35
C GLY A 581 5.20 29.85 -16.00
N GLY A 582 4.70 28.62 -16.13
CA GLY A 582 3.36 28.22 -15.70
C GLY A 582 3.32 27.87 -14.22
N ARG A 583 2.36 28.43 -13.46
CA ARG A 583 2.19 28.08 -12.04
C ARG A 583 1.78 26.61 -11.87
N PHE A 584 2.37 25.91 -10.90
CA PHE A 584 1.94 24.58 -10.49
C PHE A 584 1.43 24.59 -9.04
N GLY A 585 0.53 23.65 -8.71
CA GLY A 585 -0.09 23.52 -7.40
C GLY A 585 0.77 22.77 -6.38
N GLY A 586 0.36 22.75 -5.12
CA GLY A 586 0.92 21.83 -4.11
C GLY A 586 2.07 22.38 -3.25
N MET A 587 2.48 23.64 -3.42
CA MET A 587 3.40 24.31 -2.48
C MET A 587 2.76 24.42 -1.09
N ARG A 588 3.49 24.02 -0.05
CA ARG A 588 3.01 24.03 1.34
C ARG A 588 3.32 25.35 2.05
N LYS A 589 2.40 25.80 2.90
CA LYS A 589 2.65 26.91 3.85
C LYS A 589 3.66 26.46 4.89
N ASN A 590 4.55 27.38 5.32
CA ASN A 590 5.60 27.11 6.31
C ASN A 590 6.48 25.90 5.92
N SER A 591 6.72 25.74 4.61
CA SER A 591 7.59 24.71 4.08
C SER A 591 9.03 24.91 4.57
N SER A 592 9.74 23.79 4.73
CA SER A 592 11.13 23.78 5.16
C SER A 592 12.06 23.59 3.96
N SER A 593 13.22 24.25 3.99
CA SER A 593 14.35 23.97 3.10
C SER A 593 15.13 22.71 3.52
N VAL A 594 14.88 22.18 4.73
CA VAL A 594 15.56 20.99 5.24
C VAL A 594 15.01 19.74 4.56
N TRP A 595 15.90 19.01 3.91
CA TRP A 595 15.56 17.75 3.23
C TRP A 595 15.07 16.67 4.21
N ASN A 596 14.03 15.94 3.82
CA ASN A 596 13.41 14.89 4.61
C ASN A 596 12.83 13.79 3.69
N HIS A 597 13.20 12.54 3.93
CA HIS A 597 12.79 11.36 3.15
C HIS A 597 11.27 11.17 2.94
N ARG A 598 10.44 11.80 3.77
CA ARG A 598 8.99 11.54 3.84
C ARG A 598 8.12 12.77 3.65
N ASN A 599 8.70 13.96 3.55
CA ASN A 599 7.93 15.19 3.47
C ASN A 599 8.72 16.21 2.67
N SER A 600 8.10 16.88 1.72
CA SER A 600 8.70 17.92 0.87
C SER A 600 7.80 19.15 0.84
N ALA A 601 8.35 20.29 0.43
CA ALA A 601 7.59 21.52 0.23
C ALA A 601 6.59 21.39 -0.93
N ALA A 602 6.99 20.68 -1.98
CA ALA A 602 6.15 20.32 -3.10
C ALA A 602 6.69 19.11 -3.86
N ARG A 603 5.86 18.63 -4.77
CA ARG A 603 6.14 17.55 -5.70
C ARG A 603 5.42 17.82 -7.01
N TRP A 604 6.00 17.40 -8.11
CA TRP A 604 5.41 17.60 -9.44
C TRP A 604 5.91 16.50 -10.37
N GLY A 605 5.02 15.97 -11.21
CA GLY A 605 5.34 14.81 -12.06
C GLY A 605 4.66 14.81 -13.42
N ARG A 606 4.32 16.00 -13.93
CA ARG A 606 3.61 16.21 -15.20
C ARG A 606 4.52 16.54 -16.37
N GLY A 607 5.84 16.39 -16.19
CA GLY A 607 6.80 16.64 -17.25
C GLY A 607 6.55 15.71 -18.43
N GLN A 608 6.67 16.24 -19.64
CA GLN A 608 6.63 15.41 -20.82
C GLN A 608 8.01 14.80 -21.08
N LEU A 609 8.05 13.50 -21.38
CA LEU A 609 9.29 12.74 -21.60
C LEU A 609 10.26 13.43 -22.57
N GLY A 610 11.49 13.67 -22.13
CA GLY A 610 12.55 14.29 -22.94
C GLY A 610 12.45 15.82 -23.08
N ASP A 611 11.35 16.45 -22.70
CA ASP A 611 11.30 17.92 -22.74
C ASP A 611 12.06 18.52 -21.56
N ARG A 612 12.67 19.68 -21.78
CA ARG A 612 13.26 20.50 -20.73
C ARG A 612 12.16 21.12 -19.87
N GLN A 613 12.41 21.14 -18.56
CA GLN A 613 11.56 21.82 -17.59
C GLN A 613 12.44 22.71 -16.70
N LEU A 614 12.25 24.03 -16.79
CA LEU A 614 12.81 24.97 -15.82
C LEU A 614 11.82 25.12 -14.68
N VAL A 615 12.29 24.89 -13.46
CA VAL A 615 11.53 25.11 -12.24
C VAL A 615 12.05 26.37 -11.57
N GLU A 616 11.13 27.26 -11.20
CA GLU A 616 11.42 28.52 -10.52
C GLU A 616 10.50 28.66 -9.30
N ILE A 617 11.05 29.15 -8.18
CA ILE A 617 10.30 29.36 -6.94
C ILE A 617 10.27 30.87 -6.62
N GLY A 618 9.08 31.43 -6.66
CA GLY A 618 8.80 32.82 -6.31
C GLY A 618 8.43 33.00 -4.85
N GLY A 619 8.65 34.21 -4.32
CA GLY A 619 8.28 34.62 -2.97
C GLY A 619 9.37 35.46 -2.30
N GLU A 620 9.09 35.92 -1.08
CA GLU A 620 10.07 36.66 -0.26
C GLU A 620 10.98 35.68 0.49
N GLU A 621 12.29 35.97 0.48
CA GLU A 621 13.31 35.20 1.22
C GLU A 621 13.32 33.69 0.88
N ILE A 622 13.17 33.36 -0.40
CA ILE A 622 13.17 31.97 -0.86
C ILE A 622 14.55 31.33 -0.69
N GLN A 623 14.56 30.14 -0.09
CA GLN A 623 15.73 29.27 -0.01
C GLN A 623 15.36 27.86 -0.47
N ILE A 624 15.93 27.41 -1.58
CA ILE A 624 15.92 25.99 -1.94
C ILE A 624 17.06 25.30 -1.17
N GLY A 625 16.71 24.32 -0.34
CA GLY A 625 17.70 23.52 0.39
C GLY A 625 17.99 22.18 -0.28
N ALA A 626 17.01 21.59 -0.97
CA ALA A 626 17.23 20.38 -1.76
C ALA A 626 16.17 20.18 -2.85
N VAL A 627 16.52 19.38 -3.85
CA VAL A 627 15.59 18.82 -4.82
C VAL A 627 15.96 17.36 -5.09
N ASP A 628 14.96 16.49 -5.14
CA ASP A 628 15.09 15.14 -5.66
C ASP A 628 14.48 15.10 -7.05
N MET A 629 15.23 14.65 -8.05
CA MET A 629 14.75 14.52 -9.43
C MET A 629 14.63 13.05 -9.81
N LYS A 630 13.49 12.64 -10.36
CA LYS A 630 13.31 11.28 -10.88
C LYS A 630 14.04 11.14 -12.21
N GLN A 631 14.88 10.11 -12.30
CA GLN A 631 15.50 9.67 -13.54
C GLN A 631 14.79 8.43 -14.06
N ILE A 632 14.28 8.51 -15.29
CA ILE A 632 13.48 7.44 -15.89
C ILE A 632 14.32 6.16 -16.06
N PRO A 633 13.78 4.97 -15.75
CA PRO A 633 14.53 3.72 -15.86
C PRO A 633 15.10 3.51 -17.27
N ASN A 634 16.29 2.91 -17.34
CA ASN A 634 16.95 2.53 -18.58
C ASN A 634 17.25 3.68 -19.56
N ARG A 635 17.15 4.94 -19.10
CA ARG A 635 17.63 6.10 -19.85
C ARG A 635 19.13 5.98 -20.11
N ARG A 636 19.57 6.31 -21.32
CA ARG A 636 20.99 6.42 -21.67
C ARG A 636 21.26 7.79 -22.26
N TYR A 637 22.41 8.36 -21.94
CA TYR A 637 22.88 9.63 -22.49
C TYR A 637 24.06 9.39 -23.42
N PHE A 638 23.99 9.99 -24.61
CA PHE A 638 25.02 10.01 -25.63
C PHE A 638 25.44 11.46 -25.83
N GLY A 639 26.37 11.93 -24.99
CA GLY A 639 27.02 13.22 -25.18
C GLY A 639 27.67 13.31 -26.56
N ILE A 640 27.78 14.51 -27.11
CA ILE A 640 28.27 14.73 -28.47
C ILE A 640 29.71 14.22 -28.69
N GLU A 641 30.49 14.06 -27.61
CA GLU A 641 31.81 13.43 -27.58
C GLU A 641 31.79 11.90 -27.65
N ASN A 642 30.62 11.27 -27.53
CA ASN A 642 30.48 9.83 -27.65
C ASN A 642 30.86 9.38 -29.06
N GLN A 643 31.71 8.35 -29.18
CA GLN A 643 32.23 7.83 -30.45
C GLN A 643 31.15 7.29 -31.40
N GLN A 644 29.93 7.07 -30.91
CA GLN A 644 28.80 6.66 -31.75
C GLN A 644 28.22 7.82 -32.58
N TRP A 645 28.52 9.07 -32.21
CA TRP A 645 28.20 10.22 -33.05
C TRP A 645 29.13 10.28 -34.26
N GLN A 646 28.54 10.42 -35.44
CA GLN A 646 29.21 10.81 -36.66
C GLN A 646 28.97 12.30 -36.86
N CYS A 647 29.93 13.11 -36.40
CA CYS A 647 29.89 14.56 -36.48
C CYS A 647 31.26 15.07 -36.95
N SER A 648 31.27 15.91 -37.99
CA SER A 648 32.50 16.52 -38.51
C SER A 648 32.88 17.83 -37.81
N SER A 649 31.97 18.40 -37.01
CA SER A 649 32.22 19.63 -36.26
C SER A 649 33.18 19.39 -35.09
N THR A 650 33.97 20.42 -34.77
CA THR A 650 34.85 20.40 -33.60
C THR A 650 34.02 20.38 -32.31
N ILE A 651 34.37 19.48 -31.39
CA ILE A 651 33.75 19.37 -30.07
C ILE A 651 34.55 20.20 -29.06
N SER A 652 33.88 21.12 -28.36
CA SER A 652 34.47 21.97 -27.32
C SER A 652 33.82 21.76 -25.95
N ASP A 653 34.42 22.34 -24.91
CA ASP A 653 33.75 22.48 -23.61
C ASP A 653 32.56 23.43 -23.73
N PHE A 654 31.54 23.18 -22.92
CA PHE A 654 30.38 24.03 -22.73
C PHE A 654 30.23 24.38 -21.24
N ALA A 655 30.22 25.67 -20.94
CA ALA A 655 30.07 26.20 -19.59
C ALA A 655 28.61 26.54 -19.33
N SER A 656 27.94 25.67 -18.59
CA SER A 656 26.53 25.81 -18.27
C SER A 656 26.26 26.88 -17.19
N GLU A 657 25.24 27.70 -17.43
CA GLU A 657 24.67 28.59 -16.41
C GLU A 657 23.84 27.85 -15.34
N PHE A 658 23.42 26.61 -15.61
CA PHE A 658 22.50 25.80 -14.79
C PHE A 658 23.08 24.46 -14.32
N GLY A 659 24.41 24.32 -14.33
CA GLY A 659 25.11 23.14 -13.80
C GLY A 659 25.15 21.92 -14.73
N ALA A 660 25.04 22.15 -16.03
CA ALA A 660 25.20 21.20 -17.13
C ALA A 660 24.28 19.97 -17.05
N PRO A 661 22.96 20.15 -16.84
CA PRO A 661 22.00 19.03 -16.75
C PRO A 661 22.05 18.08 -17.94
N TYR A 662 22.42 18.60 -19.12
CA TYR A 662 22.37 17.88 -20.38
C TYR A 662 23.73 17.74 -21.04
N GLY A 663 24.81 17.76 -20.25
CA GLY A 663 26.18 17.59 -20.71
C GLY A 663 27.02 18.87 -20.66
N ASN A 664 28.34 18.69 -20.67
CA ASN A 664 29.34 19.77 -20.55
C ASN A 664 30.22 19.90 -21.81
N ARG A 665 29.85 19.23 -22.90
CA ARG A 665 30.51 19.28 -24.21
C ARG A 665 29.49 19.66 -25.26
N GLN A 666 29.93 20.41 -26.27
CA GLN A 666 29.08 20.80 -27.39
C GLN A 666 29.81 20.68 -28.72
N ALA A 667 29.06 20.46 -29.80
CA ALA A 667 29.52 20.70 -31.16
C ALA A 667 28.66 21.82 -31.77
N ILE A 668 29.33 22.81 -32.38
CA ILE A 668 28.65 23.85 -33.15
C ILE A 668 28.48 23.35 -34.58
N LEU A 669 27.24 23.11 -34.97
CA LEU A 669 26.87 22.73 -36.33
C LEU A 669 26.62 24.00 -37.14
N GLU A 670 27.49 24.30 -38.09
CA GLU A 670 27.28 25.37 -39.07
C GLU A 670 26.14 25.02 -40.04
N PRO A 671 25.50 25.98 -40.72
CA PRO A 671 24.46 25.70 -41.72
C PRO A 671 24.87 24.62 -42.74
N GLY A 672 24.05 23.59 -42.89
CA GLY A 672 24.27 22.40 -43.71
C GLY A 672 25.10 21.29 -43.03
N ALA A 673 25.72 21.54 -41.87
CA ALA A 673 26.43 20.52 -41.11
C ALA A 673 25.46 19.56 -40.43
N LYS A 674 25.90 18.30 -40.30
CA LYS A 674 25.09 17.20 -39.75
C LYS A 674 25.82 16.44 -38.65
N ALA A 675 25.04 15.94 -37.70
CA ALA A 675 25.48 14.97 -36.72
C ALA A 675 24.52 13.76 -36.75
N THR A 676 25.05 12.54 -36.79
CA THR A 676 24.25 11.31 -36.85
C THR A 676 24.58 10.37 -35.69
N LEU A 677 23.58 9.76 -35.07
CA LEU A 677 23.71 8.77 -34.01
C LEU A 677 22.83 7.55 -34.31
N TRP A 678 23.34 6.35 -34.03
CA TRP A 678 22.55 5.13 -34.01
C TRP A 678 22.31 4.71 -32.57
N ALA A 679 21.04 4.66 -32.14
CA ALA A 679 20.68 4.35 -30.76
C ALA A 679 19.44 3.46 -30.68
N VAL A 680 19.36 2.66 -29.62
CA VAL A 680 18.22 1.80 -29.34
C VAL A 680 17.29 2.48 -28.34
N GLY A 681 15.99 2.48 -28.62
CA GLY A 681 15.00 3.04 -27.71
C GLY A 681 13.59 3.00 -28.29
N THR A 682 12.62 3.34 -27.46
CA THR A 682 11.23 3.66 -27.84
C THR A 682 11.03 5.15 -28.09
N ASP A 683 11.84 5.98 -27.43
CA ASP A 683 11.76 7.42 -27.41
C ASP A 683 13.19 7.99 -27.35
N PHE A 684 13.39 9.16 -27.94
CA PHE A 684 14.65 9.88 -27.88
C PHE A 684 14.44 11.31 -27.44
N SER A 685 15.52 11.97 -27.05
CA SER A 685 15.50 13.39 -26.79
C SER A 685 16.79 14.05 -27.22
N LEU A 686 16.71 15.18 -27.91
CA LEU A 686 17.90 15.93 -28.33
C LEU A 686 18.16 17.06 -27.35
N ALA A 687 19.41 17.16 -26.89
CA ALA A 687 19.89 18.20 -26.00
C ALA A 687 20.74 19.20 -26.78
N TYR A 688 20.43 20.48 -26.64
CA TYR A 688 21.05 21.58 -27.39
C TYR A 688 21.05 22.85 -26.53
N VAL A 689 21.69 23.91 -27.00
CA VAL A 689 21.71 25.21 -26.32
C VAL A 689 21.01 26.23 -27.19
N ASP A 690 20.01 26.92 -26.63
CA ASP A 690 19.47 28.11 -27.28
C ASP A 690 20.53 29.22 -27.24
N THR A 691 20.71 30.00 -28.30
CA THR A 691 21.63 31.16 -28.32
C THR A 691 21.01 32.31 -29.12
N MET A 692 21.46 33.55 -28.86
CA MET A 692 20.93 34.73 -29.56
C MET A 692 21.04 34.62 -31.10
N ASP A 693 22.13 34.04 -31.58
CA ASP A 693 22.44 33.88 -33.00
C ASP A 693 22.09 32.46 -33.53
N GLY A 694 21.33 31.67 -32.77
CA GLY A 694 20.97 30.30 -33.13
C GLY A 694 20.09 30.22 -34.38
N GLY A 695 20.33 29.19 -35.20
CA GLY A 695 19.53 28.89 -36.40
C GLY A 695 18.34 27.95 -36.14
N GLU A 696 17.83 27.34 -37.20
CA GLU A 696 16.88 26.23 -37.15
C GLU A 696 17.59 24.87 -37.11
N MET A 697 17.19 24.03 -36.16
CA MET A 697 17.60 22.64 -36.04
C MET A 697 16.52 21.71 -36.62
N LEU A 698 16.92 20.89 -37.58
CA LEU A 698 16.11 19.84 -38.18
C LEU A 698 16.53 18.48 -37.67
N ILE A 699 15.56 17.70 -37.17
CA ILE A 699 15.79 16.36 -36.63
C ILE A 699 15.03 15.33 -37.48
N ARG A 700 15.77 14.34 -37.99
CA ARG A 700 15.22 13.18 -38.69
C ARG A 700 15.46 11.90 -37.90
N ILE A 701 14.43 11.05 -37.87
CA ILE A 701 14.54 9.68 -37.35
C ILE A 701 14.28 8.72 -38.51
N ASP A 702 15.24 7.83 -38.77
CA ASP A 702 15.22 6.89 -39.89
C ASP A 702 14.91 7.58 -41.24
N GLY A 703 15.52 8.75 -41.46
CA GLY A 703 15.36 9.57 -42.67
C GLY A 703 14.06 10.37 -42.74
N GLN A 704 13.15 10.23 -41.78
CA GLN A 704 11.91 11.01 -41.73
C GLN A 704 12.06 12.24 -40.84
N GLU A 705 11.69 13.43 -41.34
CA GLU A 705 11.57 14.64 -40.53
C GLU A 705 10.57 14.40 -39.39
N LYS A 706 11.04 14.55 -38.14
CA LYS A 706 10.23 14.43 -36.93
C LYS A 706 10.00 15.77 -36.24
N LEU A 707 11.03 16.61 -36.22
CA LEU A 707 10.98 17.92 -35.59
C LEU A 707 11.81 18.92 -36.40
N ARG A 708 11.30 20.15 -36.47
CA ARG A 708 12.02 21.34 -36.92
C ARG A 708 11.75 22.43 -35.90
N LEU A 709 12.80 23.01 -35.33
CA LEU A 709 12.66 23.99 -34.27
C LEU A 709 13.80 25.02 -34.28
N PRO A 710 13.50 26.29 -33.96
CA PRO A 710 14.52 27.31 -33.80
C PRO A 710 15.32 27.07 -32.50
N THR A 711 16.62 27.37 -32.53
CA THR A 711 17.53 27.29 -31.38
C THR A 711 17.97 28.67 -30.91
N ASN A 712 17.11 29.67 -31.09
CA ASN A 712 17.28 31.04 -30.60
C ASN A 712 16.06 31.49 -29.79
N GLN A 713 15.41 30.56 -29.09
CA GLN A 713 14.25 30.90 -28.28
C GLN A 713 14.68 31.40 -26.91
N PRO A 714 14.56 32.72 -26.62
CA PRO A 714 14.81 33.21 -25.27
C PRO A 714 13.74 32.67 -24.32
N PHE A 715 14.13 32.48 -23.07
CA PHE A 715 13.22 32.24 -21.97
C PHE A 715 13.21 33.45 -21.04
N PHE A 716 12.01 33.84 -20.59
CA PHE A 716 11.85 34.91 -19.59
C PHE A 716 11.60 34.27 -18.23
N THR A 717 12.49 34.51 -17.28
CA THR A 717 12.31 34.09 -15.88
C THR A 717 11.11 34.80 -15.26
N ILE A 718 10.66 34.33 -14.09
CA ILE A 718 9.61 35.03 -13.33
C ILE A 718 10.01 36.48 -12.94
N GLU A 719 11.31 36.75 -12.88
CA GLU A 719 11.91 38.07 -12.64
C GLU A 719 12.03 38.93 -13.92
N GLN A 720 11.49 38.46 -15.05
CA GLN A 720 11.58 39.10 -16.38
C GLN A 720 13.02 39.20 -16.91
N GLN A 721 13.93 38.35 -16.41
CA GLN A 721 15.27 38.24 -16.98
C GLN A 721 15.21 37.36 -18.24
N LEU A 722 15.72 37.90 -19.35
CA LEU A 722 15.90 37.15 -20.58
C LEU A 722 17.14 36.26 -20.44
N VAL A 723 16.98 34.96 -20.67
CA VAL A 723 18.05 33.96 -20.65
C VAL A 723 17.92 33.02 -21.85
N PHE A 724 19.06 32.56 -22.34
CA PHE A 724 19.14 31.49 -23.34
C PHE A 724 19.65 30.24 -22.65
N LEU A 725 18.89 29.14 -22.76
CA LEU A 725 19.05 27.99 -21.88
C LEU A 725 19.59 26.78 -22.64
N GLU A 726 20.26 25.90 -21.91
CA GLU A 726 20.30 24.49 -22.30
C GLU A 726 18.88 23.95 -22.37
N ASN A 727 18.58 23.34 -23.50
CA ASN A 727 17.25 22.90 -23.84
C ASN A 727 17.26 21.44 -24.29
N ARG A 728 16.08 20.84 -24.23
CA ARG A 728 15.91 19.43 -24.52
C ARG A 728 14.53 19.21 -25.10
N ARG A 729 14.43 18.44 -26.20
CA ARG A 729 13.17 18.15 -26.88
C ARG A 729 12.98 16.66 -27.15
N GLY A 730 11.87 16.12 -26.68
CA GLY A 730 11.53 14.71 -26.82
C GLY A 730 10.90 14.35 -28.17
N ILE A 731 11.22 13.16 -28.66
CA ILE A 731 10.65 12.49 -29.84
C ILE A 731 10.15 11.12 -29.37
N ARG A 732 8.83 10.92 -29.38
CA ARG A 732 8.17 9.85 -28.63
C ARG A 732 7.45 8.85 -29.53
N ASN A 733 7.10 7.70 -28.96
CA ASN A 733 6.27 6.66 -29.57
C ASN A 733 6.82 6.09 -30.89
N LEU A 734 8.15 5.91 -30.99
CA LEU A 734 8.79 5.37 -32.19
C LEU A 734 8.65 3.84 -32.28
N GLY A 735 8.37 3.18 -31.16
CA GLY A 735 8.43 1.71 -31.01
C GLY A 735 9.84 1.26 -30.67
N TYR A 736 10.00 0.20 -29.87
CA TYR A 736 11.34 -0.23 -29.44
C TYR A 736 12.16 -0.81 -30.59
N GLY A 737 13.28 -0.16 -30.92
CA GLY A 737 14.24 -0.66 -31.90
C GLY A 737 15.48 0.21 -32.05
N LEU A 738 16.31 -0.13 -33.03
CA LEU A 738 17.51 0.60 -33.44
C LEU A 738 17.15 1.68 -34.46
N HIS A 739 17.28 2.94 -34.06
CA HIS A 739 16.93 4.11 -34.87
C HIS A 739 18.18 4.90 -35.24
N GLN A 740 18.15 5.46 -36.46
CA GLN A 740 19.11 6.48 -36.87
C GLN A 740 18.55 7.87 -36.55
N ILE A 741 19.28 8.63 -35.74
CA ILE A 741 18.99 10.03 -35.39
C ILE A 741 19.93 10.90 -36.21
N GLU A 742 19.39 11.80 -37.03
CA GLU A 742 20.16 12.81 -37.76
C GLU A 742 19.72 14.20 -37.29
N VAL A 743 20.70 15.04 -36.98
CA VAL A 743 20.51 16.46 -36.64
C VAL A 743 21.22 17.31 -37.68
N GLU A 744 20.55 18.31 -38.22
CA GLU A 744 21.06 19.23 -39.23
C GLU A 744 20.77 20.68 -38.83
N ALA A 745 21.76 21.56 -38.96
CA ALA A 745 21.57 23.01 -38.85
C ALA A 745 21.21 23.58 -40.23
N LEU A 746 20.14 24.37 -40.34
CA LEU A 746 19.62 24.80 -41.66
C LEU A 746 20.14 26.18 -42.11
N ASP A 747 19.91 27.21 -41.31
CA ASP A 747 20.08 28.62 -41.71
C ASP A 747 20.98 29.42 -40.76
N GLY A 748 21.31 28.88 -39.59
CA GLY A 748 22.25 29.44 -38.62
C GLY A 748 22.91 28.34 -37.77
N PRO A 749 23.87 28.70 -36.90
CA PRO A 749 24.58 27.72 -36.07
C PRO A 749 23.65 27.05 -35.04
N VAL A 750 23.86 25.76 -34.81
CA VAL A 750 23.18 24.98 -33.75
C VAL A 750 24.22 24.40 -32.79
N ALA A 751 24.09 24.71 -31.51
CA ALA A 751 24.93 24.15 -30.45
C ALA A 751 24.32 22.84 -29.92
N LEU A 752 24.84 21.70 -30.38
CA LEU A 752 24.36 20.36 -30.01
C LEU A 752 25.16 19.80 -28.83
N LEU A 753 24.46 19.37 -27.78
CA LEU A 753 25.06 18.74 -26.57
C LEU A 753 25.07 17.22 -26.65
N GLY A 754 24.03 16.61 -27.23
CA GLY A 754 23.92 15.16 -27.36
C GLY A 754 22.48 14.67 -27.48
N ALA A 755 22.27 13.38 -27.21
CA ALA A 755 20.95 12.75 -27.24
C ALA A 755 20.74 11.82 -26.04
N TYR A 756 19.49 11.69 -25.63
CA TYR A 756 19.02 10.67 -24.70
C TYR A 756 18.22 9.61 -25.46
N SER A 757 18.41 8.35 -25.09
CA SER A 757 17.50 7.26 -25.48
C SER A 757 16.75 6.74 -24.26
N TYR A 758 15.48 6.40 -24.45
CA TYR A 758 14.64 5.81 -23.42
C TYR A 758 14.09 4.47 -23.90
N ASP A 759 13.89 3.53 -22.97
CA ASP A 759 13.05 2.35 -23.17
C ASP A 759 11.86 2.46 -22.22
N SER A 760 10.76 3.02 -22.73
CA SER A 760 9.55 3.29 -21.96
C SER A 760 8.60 2.09 -21.90
N ARG A 761 8.96 0.94 -22.45
CA ARG A 761 8.10 -0.26 -22.40
C ARG A 761 7.81 -0.64 -20.94
N PRO A 762 6.54 -0.93 -20.58
CA PRO A 762 6.17 -1.23 -19.21
C PRO A 762 6.63 -2.61 -18.74
N ASN A 763 6.75 -3.58 -19.66
CA ASN A 763 7.16 -4.94 -19.37
C ASN A 763 8.05 -5.49 -20.48
N ARG A 764 9.19 -6.08 -20.11
CA ARG A 764 10.12 -6.75 -21.05
C ARG A 764 9.92 -8.26 -21.12
N SER A 765 9.17 -8.87 -20.19
CA SER A 765 8.99 -10.33 -20.11
C SER A 765 8.23 -10.94 -21.30
N THR A 766 7.56 -10.12 -22.11
CA THR A 766 6.84 -10.53 -23.32
C THR A 766 7.46 -9.95 -24.60
N GLU A 767 8.70 -9.47 -24.52
CA GLU A 767 9.37 -8.93 -25.71
C GLU A 767 9.61 -10.00 -26.77
N ARG A 768 9.53 -9.60 -28.03
CA ARG A 768 9.71 -10.52 -29.15
C ARG A 768 11.21 -10.76 -29.33
N GLN A 769 11.64 -11.98 -29.01
CA GLN A 769 13.02 -12.42 -29.13
C GLN A 769 13.15 -13.60 -30.10
N TYR A 770 14.13 -13.53 -31.01
CA TYR A 770 14.58 -14.67 -31.80
C TYR A 770 16.06 -14.90 -31.57
N SER A 771 16.46 -16.13 -31.34
CA SER A 771 17.87 -16.48 -31.20
C SER A 771 18.21 -17.69 -32.07
N GLY A 772 19.45 -17.76 -32.53
CA GLY A 772 19.90 -18.82 -33.42
C GLY A 772 21.39 -18.78 -33.67
N LEU A 773 21.84 -19.64 -34.58
CA LEU A 773 23.20 -19.67 -35.10
C LEU A 773 23.20 -19.07 -36.51
N ALA A 774 24.25 -18.35 -36.85
CA ALA A 774 24.49 -17.89 -38.21
C ALA A 774 25.99 -17.87 -38.54
N SER A 775 26.28 -17.88 -39.84
CA SER A 775 27.61 -17.66 -40.41
C SER A 775 27.66 -16.33 -41.15
N PRO A 776 28.85 -15.70 -41.28
CA PRO A 776 29.01 -14.51 -42.11
C PRO A 776 28.45 -14.70 -43.53
N GLY A 777 27.63 -13.76 -43.99
CA GLY A 777 26.92 -13.79 -45.27
C GLY A 777 25.50 -14.37 -45.22
N GLU A 778 25.10 -15.04 -44.13
CA GLU A 778 23.75 -15.56 -43.99
C GLU A 778 22.73 -14.46 -43.68
N THR A 779 21.52 -14.60 -44.23
CA THR A 779 20.38 -13.71 -43.96
C THR A 779 19.26 -14.46 -43.24
N VAL A 780 18.86 -13.97 -42.09
CA VAL A 780 17.66 -14.42 -41.38
C VAL A 780 16.49 -13.52 -41.77
N ARG A 781 15.39 -14.12 -42.25
CA ARG A 781 14.15 -13.42 -42.61
C ARG A 781 13.08 -13.71 -41.57
N PHE A 782 12.36 -12.68 -41.13
CA PHE A 782 11.29 -12.81 -40.16
C PHE A 782 9.95 -13.05 -40.87
N SER A 783 9.23 -14.10 -40.47
CA SER A 783 7.91 -14.42 -41.03
C SER A 783 6.86 -13.33 -40.78
N ARG A 784 7.03 -12.57 -39.69
CA ARG A 784 6.33 -11.31 -39.42
C ARG A 784 7.37 -10.21 -39.26
N PRO A 785 7.19 -9.01 -39.84
CA PRO A 785 8.11 -7.91 -39.59
C PRO A 785 8.09 -7.50 -38.11
N PHE A 786 9.21 -7.02 -37.59
CA PHE A 786 9.23 -6.20 -36.38
C PHE A 786 8.59 -4.84 -36.67
N LYS A 787 8.08 -4.16 -35.64
CA LYS A 787 7.49 -2.83 -35.77
C LYS A 787 8.50 -1.79 -36.28
N THR A 788 9.75 -1.90 -35.85
CA THR A 788 10.88 -1.09 -36.28
C THR A 788 12.11 -1.99 -36.52
N ARG A 789 13.27 -1.40 -36.85
CA ARG A 789 14.52 -2.15 -36.98
C ARG A 789 14.89 -2.75 -35.61
N PRO A 790 15.00 -4.08 -35.46
CA PRO A 790 15.26 -4.68 -34.14
C PRO A 790 16.70 -4.46 -33.66
N LEU A 791 16.92 -4.64 -32.36
CA LEU A 791 18.28 -4.79 -31.80
C LEU A 791 18.79 -6.19 -32.13
N VAL A 792 20.02 -6.29 -32.63
CA VAL A 792 20.68 -7.57 -32.90
C VAL A 792 21.96 -7.65 -32.07
N VAL A 793 22.08 -8.69 -31.25
CA VAL A 793 23.26 -9.00 -30.43
C VAL A 793 23.92 -10.26 -30.99
N CYS A 794 25.18 -10.18 -31.38
CA CYS A 794 25.95 -11.31 -31.91
C CYS A 794 27.04 -11.75 -30.93
N GLN A 795 27.39 -13.04 -30.93
CA GLN A 795 28.51 -13.63 -30.18
C GLN A 795 29.30 -14.61 -31.06
N GLY A 796 30.51 -15.01 -30.64
CA GLY A 796 31.26 -16.09 -31.29
C GLY A 796 31.97 -15.72 -32.60
N GLY A 797 32.31 -14.45 -32.83
CA GLY A 797 32.95 -13.97 -34.07
C GLY A 797 31.96 -13.52 -35.15
N LEU A 798 30.67 -13.74 -34.93
CA LEU A 798 29.57 -13.18 -35.70
C LEU A 798 29.42 -11.69 -35.41
N ALA A 799 29.11 -10.90 -36.44
CA ALA A 799 28.84 -9.47 -36.35
C ALA A 799 27.66 -9.10 -37.26
N VAL A 800 27.21 -7.85 -37.16
CA VAL A 800 26.18 -7.29 -38.05
C VAL A 800 26.39 -5.78 -38.14
N SER A 801 26.27 -5.21 -39.34
CA SER A 801 26.24 -3.76 -39.52
C SER A 801 24.81 -3.25 -39.39
N TRP A 802 24.61 -2.04 -38.87
CA TRP A 802 23.27 -1.45 -38.71
C TRP A 802 22.51 -1.32 -40.04
N GLN A 803 23.23 -1.17 -41.15
CA GLN A 803 22.68 -1.10 -42.50
C GLN A 803 22.11 -2.45 -42.98
N ASP A 804 22.59 -3.56 -42.40
CA ASP A 804 22.18 -4.92 -42.73
C ASP A 804 20.97 -5.39 -41.89
N ILE A 805 20.42 -4.51 -41.05
CA ILE A 805 19.27 -4.78 -40.19
C ILE A 805 18.06 -4.00 -40.72
N SER A 806 16.95 -4.72 -40.92
CA SER A 806 15.65 -4.16 -41.24
C SER A 806 14.56 -4.79 -40.39
N ALA A 807 13.35 -4.23 -40.44
CA ALA A 807 12.18 -4.82 -39.81
C ALA A 807 11.86 -6.25 -40.30
N THR A 808 12.33 -6.65 -41.48
CA THR A 808 11.96 -7.94 -42.12
C THR A 808 13.09 -8.96 -42.17
N GLN A 809 14.34 -8.53 -42.02
CA GLN A 809 15.51 -9.40 -42.14
C GLN A 809 16.76 -8.80 -41.50
N VAL A 810 17.73 -9.69 -41.23
CA VAL A 810 19.08 -9.37 -40.76
C VAL A 810 20.09 -10.16 -41.58
N THR A 811 21.10 -9.50 -42.15
CA THR A 811 22.24 -10.15 -42.81
C THR A 811 23.47 -10.06 -41.92
N PHE A 812 24.11 -11.20 -41.65
CA PHE A 812 25.24 -11.27 -40.73
C PHE A 812 26.59 -11.13 -41.44
N SER A 813 27.58 -10.64 -40.70
CA SER A 813 28.98 -10.51 -41.10
C SER A 813 29.89 -11.03 -39.97
N GLY A 814 31.18 -10.67 -39.95
CA GLY A 814 32.11 -11.05 -38.89
C GLY A 814 33.23 -11.98 -39.36
N SER A 815 34.05 -12.43 -38.41
CA SER A 815 35.23 -13.27 -38.63
C SER A 815 34.97 -14.77 -38.53
N GLY A 816 33.77 -15.17 -38.09
CA GLY A 816 33.38 -16.58 -37.96
C GLY A 816 31.91 -16.76 -37.60
N SER A 817 31.43 -18.01 -37.65
CA SER A 817 30.07 -18.38 -37.26
C SER A 817 29.86 -18.21 -35.75
N GLY A 818 28.64 -17.89 -35.34
CA GLY A 818 28.33 -17.68 -33.93
C GLY A 818 26.84 -17.63 -33.66
N THR A 819 26.46 -17.16 -32.47
CA THR A 819 25.06 -17.02 -32.08
C THR A 819 24.59 -15.58 -32.27
N PHE A 820 23.29 -15.42 -32.51
CA PHE A 820 22.64 -14.10 -32.52
C PHE A 820 21.38 -14.10 -31.65
N SER A 821 20.99 -12.92 -31.18
CA SER A 821 19.68 -12.63 -30.59
C SER A 821 19.12 -11.35 -31.20
N VAL A 822 17.93 -11.43 -31.77
CA VAL A 822 17.15 -10.32 -32.32
C VAL A 822 16.02 -9.97 -31.35
N ILE A 823 15.94 -8.72 -30.93
CA ILE A 823 15.02 -8.23 -29.90
C ILE A 823 14.23 -7.03 -30.44
N GLY A 824 12.91 -7.03 -30.31
CA GLY A 824 12.05 -5.95 -30.79
C GLY A 824 10.58 -6.10 -30.39
N GLU A 825 9.72 -5.27 -31.00
CA GLU A 825 8.24 -5.37 -30.97
C GLU A 825 7.67 -6.09 -32.20
#